data_AF-A0A286X804-F1
#
_entry.id   AF-A0A286X804-F1
#
_cell.length_a   1.000
_cell.length_b   1.000
_cell.length_c   1.000
_cell.angle_alpha   90.00
_cell.angle_beta   90.00
_cell.angle_gamma   90.00
#
_symmetry.space_group_name_H-M   'P 1'
#
loop_
_entity.id
_entity.type
_entity.pdbx_description
1 polymer ?
#
loop_
_entity_poly.entity_id
_entity_poly.type
_entity_poly.pdbx_seq_one_letter_code
_entity_poly.pdbx_strand_id
1 'polypeptide(L)'
;MEAGGAAGQLRDIVQVTVKEDSAGDPGSCQSGGVSCPGELSRLRFRQFCYQETPGPREALRRLRELCHQWLRPETHSKEQILELLVLEQFLAILPAELQAWVRAQRPESGDEVVTVLEDLERELDEPRLQTPSLEHQKMTTAKKAKLKPDSGRSFQEAWTESFGVIERDGKALCVLCSKSIVCRTSSVRRHFDTNHKSVAELGETERKEFLEGKLRKYHFQYLSFCNYLSKTNHLTAASFQISLSIVKHGKPLSDGDFIKMAMLSGSNSLFHDFPNKDKIIQRISEMPLSRNTVKDRVLRMASDVSQQLGTDLQEAACYSMCLDESTDLNNHVSLAVILRYAVGDMMREELVKLASLPGRIQGIDIYNAVMEAFLSQNLRPEKVVSITSDGAPCMVGTTSGFIQFFVKEAKHPVIQFHCIIHQEALYGRESNKKLDDILKDISKMVNYIKVHALKFEQFQALLAEVHAQYNALLVYNNNVWRLSRGRVLETFVACLDEIRLFMNEKGQEYPQLTDTAWLNNLMFFTDFTLHFNVLNKKLQSVGKTADRMFCDIKTFEKKLQVFERDLESGQLKYFPNLKMHLENCTLTDNATNYQEIYKEFSSIVAAARENFSNRFLQFHKMETTLCFLTSPDKARFEELDLSCLHWLDCGNLEMELLEFQESCIWKNKFYDLRATLEKLEKTECEGMTQDSAVGSFENEILKVWNSLPDTFKSMKALGIAFLTLFGSSYACEQLFSALNFIKSDRRNRLTDDLSAAYVALKLTKYEPRFEKLSACIQQQRSH
;
A
#
# COMPACT_ATOMS: atom_id res chain seq x y z
N MET A 1 -2.19 49.91 -40.13
CA MET A 1 -2.99 49.63 -41.34
C MET A 1 -2.31 48.46 -42.05
N GLU A 2 -3.09 47.40 -42.35
CA GLU A 2 -2.97 46.38 -43.43
C GLU A 2 -1.56 45.85 -43.82
N ALA A 3 -1.21 44.56 -43.62
CA ALA A 3 -1.56 43.33 -44.42
C ALA A 3 -0.77 43.22 -45.76
N GLY A 4 -0.24 42.10 -46.29
CA GLY A 4 -0.05 40.65 -45.97
C GLY A 4 0.70 39.98 -47.18
N GLY A 5 1.09 38.69 -47.29
CA GLY A 5 1.11 37.49 -46.43
C GLY A 5 1.32 36.18 -47.24
N ALA A 6 2.11 35.19 -46.74
CA ALA A 6 2.39 33.82 -47.29
C ALA A 6 3.15 33.68 -48.65
N ALA A 7 3.84 32.58 -49.04
CA ALA A 7 4.54 31.45 -48.36
C ALA A 7 5.34 30.56 -49.38
N GLY A 8 6.41 29.83 -48.97
CA GLY A 8 6.79 28.52 -49.56
C GLY A 8 8.22 28.24 -50.13
N GLN A 9 8.89 27.19 -49.57
CA GLN A 9 9.93 26.27 -50.14
C GLN A 9 11.36 26.81 -50.46
N LEU A 10 12.49 26.30 -49.90
CA LEU A 10 13.18 24.97 -49.96
C LEU A 10 13.89 24.71 -51.32
N ARG A 11 15.18 24.30 -51.46
CA ARG A 11 16.36 24.01 -50.59
C ARG A 11 17.64 24.26 -51.41
N ASP A 12 18.80 24.43 -50.76
CA ASP A 12 20.08 23.95 -51.32
C ASP A 12 21.07 23.53 -50.20
N ILE A 13 21.96 22.59 -50.49
CA ILE A 13 22.92 21.99 -49.52
C ILE A 13 24.32 21.97 -50.12
N VAL A 14 25.30 22.56 -49.44
CA VAL A 14 26.74 22.34 -49.69
C VAL A 14 27.51 22.09 -48.38
N GLN A 15 28.48 21.20 -48.50
CA GLN A 15 29.40 20.61 -47.52
C GLN A 15 30.16 21.59 -46.61
N VAL A 16 30.62 21.10 -45.45
CA VAL A 16 31.99 21.34 -44.95
C VAL A 16 32.60 20.04 -44.40
N THR A 17 33.92 19.92 -44.56
CA THR A 17 34.85 18.80 -44.28
C THR A 17 35.23 18.59 -42.80
N VAL A 18 35.73 17.39 -42.47
CA VAL A 18 36.80 17.18 -41.45
C VAL A 18 37.81 16.14 -41.97
N LYS A 19 39.10 16.30 -41.62
CA LYS A 19 40.24 15.44 -41.99
C LYS A 19 40.48 14.29 -41.00
N GLU A 20 41.25 13.32 -41.46
CA GLU A 20 41.76 12.15 -40.72
C GLU A 20 42.81 12.50 -39.66
N ASP A 21 43.04 11.59 -38.70
CA ASP A 21 44.38 11.37 -38.13
C ASP A 21 44.61 9.89 -37.70
N SER A 22 45.74 9.35 -38.17
CA SER A 22 46.48 8.14 -37.76
C SER A 22 45.75 6.85 -37.32
N ALA A 23 45.86 5.79 -38.13
CA ALA A 23 45.67 4.40 -37.71
C ALA A 23 46.99 3.76 -37.24
N GLY A 24 46.95 3.06 -36.10
CA GLY A 24 48.02 2.18 -35.62
C GLY A 24 47.67 0.71 -35.84
N ASP A 25 48.67 -0.09 -36.20
CA ASP A 25 48.58 -1.48 -36.69
C ASP A 25 48.04 -2.51 -35.67
N PRO A 26 47.09 -3.41 -36.04
CA PRO A 26 46.75 -4.59 -35.27
C PRO A 26 47.47 -5.84 -35.79
N GLY A 27 48.59 -6.17 -35.14
CA GLY A 27 49.37 -7.38 -35.41
C GLY A 27 48.58 -8.70 -35.29
N SER A 28 49.01 -9.69 -36.07
CA SER A 28 48.30 -10.95 -36.29
C SER A 28 48.10 -11.84 -35.05
N CYS A 29 46.94 -12.50 -34.98
CA CYS A 29 46.81 -13.82 -34.35
C CYS A 29 45.94 -14.73 -35.24
N GLN A 30 46.55 -15.77 -35.81
CA GLN A 30 45.82 -16.81 -36.53
C GLN A 30 45.08 -17.70 -35.52
N SER A 31 43.79 -17.93 -35.72
CA SER A 31 43.06 -18.99 -35.02
C SER A 31 42.27 -19.82 -36.02
N GLY A 32 42.72 -21.07 -36.23
CA GLY A 32 42.01 -22.03 -37.07
C GLY A 32 40.67 -22.41 -36.46
N GLY A 33 39.59 -21.90 -37.05
CA GLY A 33 38.23 -22.38 -36.84
C GLY A 33 37.60 -22.63 -38.19
N VAL A 34 37.08 -23.85 -38.42
CA VAL A 34 36.31 -24.14 -39.63
C VAL A 34 34.99 -23.37 -39.53
N SER A 35 34.96 -22.20 -40.17
CA SER A 35 33.79 -21.33 -40.29
C SER A 35 32.77 -21.96 -41.24
N CYS A 36 31.49 -21.88 -40.89
CA CYS A 36 30.43 -22.35 -41.80
C CYS A 36 30.44 -21.48 -43.08
N PRO A 37 30.41 -22.07 -44.29
CA PRO A 37 30.49 -21.31 -45.54
C PRO A 37 29.39 -20.25 -45.73
N GLY A 38 28.22 -20.40 -45.07
CA GLY A 38 27.14 -19.41 -45.14
C GLY A 38 27.46 -18.10 -44.41
N GLU A 39 27.98 -18.18 -43.18
CA GLU A 39 28.28 -17.00 -42.35
C GLU A 39 29.44 -16.17 -42.91
N LEU A 40 30.44 -16.82 -43.53
CA LEU A 40 31.50 -16.14 -44.27
C LEU A 40 30.95 -15.35 -45.48
N SER A 41 29.98 -15.89 -46.21
CA SER A 41 29.31 -15.18 -47.31
C SER A 41 28.47 -14.01 -46.80
N ARG A 42 27.74 -14.17 -45.68
CA ARG A 42 26.97 -13.09 -45.04
C ARG A 42 27.87 -11.93 -44.62
N LEU A 43 28.96 -12.22 -43.91
CA LEU A 43 29.92 -11.20 -43.46
C LEU A 43 30.51 -10.45 -44.65
N ARG A 44 30.92 -11.14 -45.73
CA ARG A 44 31.39 -10.51 -46.97
C ARG A 44 30.34 -9.62 -47.64
N PHE A 45 29.06 -10.01 -47.62
CA PHE A 45 27.96 -9.17 -48.12
C PHE A 45 27.76 -7.91 -47.27
N ARG A 46 27.77 -8.03 -45.94
CA ARG A 46 27.54 -6.91 -45.01
C ARG A 46 28.74 -5.97 -44.82
N GLN A 47 29.96 -6.46 -45.01
CA GLN A 47 31.21 -5.69 -44.85
C GLN A 47 31.74 -5.11 -46.18
N PHE A 48 31.04 -5.33 -47.30
CA PHE A 48 31.43 -4.79 -48.61
C PHE A 48 31.44 -3.25 -48.59
N CYS A 49 32.62 -2.67 -48.83
CA CYS A 49 32.83 -1.23 -48.82
C CYS A 49 32.72 -0.63 -50.22
N TYR A 50 31.86 0.39 -50.40
CA TYR A 50 31.60 1.02 -51.71
C TYR A 50 32.87 1.53 -52.42
N GLN A 51 33.88 1.92 -51.64
CA GLN A 51 35.21 2.38 -52.09
C GLN A 51 35.98 1.32 -52.91
N GLU A 52 35.63 0.04 -52.81
CA GLU A 52 36.28 -1.08 -53.52
C GLU A 52 35.82 -1.22 -54.99
N THR A 53 34.93 -0.34 -55.48
CA THR A 53 34.40 -0.42 -56.86
C THR A 53 34.43 0.91 -57.61
N PRO A 54 34.68 0.89 -58.94
CA PRO A 54 34.82 2.11 -59.75
C PRO A 54 33.51 2.82 -60.08
N GLY A 55 32.37 2.37 -59.54
CA GLY A 55 31.08 3.01 -59.79
C GLY A 55 29.87 2.28 -59.19
N PRO A 56 28.69 2.94 -59.14
CA PRO A 56 27.50 2.42 -58.45
C PRO A 56 26.87 1.20 -59.11
N ARG A 57 27.06 1.00 -60.43
CA ARG A 57 26.57 -0.21 -61.12
C ARG A 57 27.39 -1.44 -60.76
N GLU A 58 28.70 -1.28 -60.64
CA GLU A 58 29.65 -2.32 -60.25
C GLU A 58 29.48 -2.67 -58.78
N ALA A 59 29.29 -1.68 -57.89
CA ALA A 59 28.90 -1.89 -56.50
C ALA A 59 27.61 -2.73 -56.37
N LEU A 60 26.55 -2.36 -57.10
CA LEU A 60 25.28 -3.08 -57.09
C LEU A 60 25.41 -4.50 -57.66
N ARG A 61 26.21 -4.70 -58.71
CA ARG A 61 26.50 -6.01 -59.28
C ARG A 61 27.20 -6.90 -58.25
N ARG A 62 28.23 -6.36 -57.59
CA ARG A 62 29.01 -7.10 -56.59
C ARG A 62 28.19 -7.46 -55.35
N LEU A 63 27.36 -6.55 -54.87
CA LEU A 63 26.40 -6.83 -53.80
C LEU A 63 25.40 -7.92 -54.18
N ARG A 64 24.91 -7.95 -55.43
CA ARG A 64 24.03 -9.03 -55.91
C ARG A 64 24.74 -10.39 -55.91
N GLU A 65 25.98 -10.46 -56.39
CA GLU A 65 26.78 -11.70 -56.38
C GLU A 65 26.99 -12.23 -54.94
N LEU A 66 27.39 -11.36 -54.01
CA LEU A 66 27.59 -11.71 -52.60
C LEU A 66 26.29 -12.13 -51.91
N CYS A 67 25.17 -11.49 -52.25
CA CYS A 67 23.84 -11.85 -51.77
C CYS A 67 23.41 -13.25 -52.26
N HIS A 68 23.67 -13.61 -53.52
CA HIS A 68 23.41 -14.97 -54.02
C HIS A 68 24.33 -16.01 -53.35
N GLN A 69 25.59 -15.68 -53.06
CA GLN A 69 26.50 -16.59 -52.34
C GLN A 69 26.09 -16.85 -50.87
N TRP A 70 25.40 -15.90 -50.24
CA TRP A 70 24.84 -16.04 -48.90
C TRP A 70 23.48 -16.74 -48.92
N LEU A 71 22.48 -16.17 -49.60
CA LEU A 71 21.09 -16.63 -49.55
C LEU A 71 20.81 -17.85 -50.46
N ARG A 72 21.68 -18.12 -51.45
CA ARG A 72 21.61 -19.25 -52.40
C ARG A 72 20.18 -19.53 -52.91
N PRO A 73 19.58 -18.58 -53.67
CA PRO A 73 18.21 -18.73 -54.18
C PRO A 73 18.04 -19.90 -55.16
N GLU A 74 19.14 -20.52 -55.61
CA GLU A 74 19.15 -21.74 -56.41
C GLU A 74 18.88 -23.00 -55.59
N THR A 75 19.06 -22.96 -54.26
CA THR A 75 18.91 -24.11 -53.35
C THR A 75 17.88 -23.92 -52.24
N HIS A 76 17.57 -22.68 -51.85
CA HIS A 76 16.62 -22.40 -50.77
C HIS A 76 15.25 -21.95 -51.28
N SER A 77 14.19 -22.33 -50.56
CA SER A 77 12.85 -21.77 -50.77
C SER A 77 12.76 -20.32 -50.28
N LYS A 78 11.67 -19.61 -50.64
CA LYS A 78 11.45 -18.23 -50.20
C LYS A 78 11.35 -18.12 -48.67
N GLU A 79 10.72 -19.12 -48.06
CA GLU A 79 10.52 -19.25 -46.62
C GLU A 79 11.87 -19.45 -45.92
N GLN A 80 12.73 -20.33 -46.45
CA GLN A 80 14.09 -20.54 -45.92
C GLN A 80 14.99 -19.29 -46.07
N ILE A 81 14.83 -18.52 -47.15
CA ILE A 81 15.53 -17.23 -47.32
C ILE A 81 15.05 -16.21 -46.28
N LEU A 82 13.74 -16.16 -46.00
CA LEU A 82 13.18 -15.30 -44.96
C LEU A 82 13.69 -15.70 -43.57
N GLU A 83 13.74 -16.98 -43.24
CA GLU A 83 14.30 -17.48 -41.98
C GLU A 83 15.77 -17.08 -41.78
N LEU A 84 16.60 -17.14 -42.82
CA LEU A 84 18.00 -16.67 -42.73
C LEU A 84 18.12 -15.16 -42.47
N LEU A 85 17.18 -14.35 -42.99
CA LEU A 85 17.12 -12.90 -42.75
C LEU A 85 16.59 -12.58 -41.34
N VAL A 86 15.57 -13.31 -40.89
CA VAL A 86 15.01 -13.21 -39.53
C VAL A 86 16.06 -13.63 -38.51
N LEU A 87 16.79 -14.72 -38.75
CA LEU A 87 17.89 -15.20 -37.91
C LEU A 87 19.02 -14.16 -37.80
N GLU A 88 19.43 -13.52 -38.90
CA GLU A 88 20.43 -12.44 -38.84
C GLU A 88 19.94 -11.29 -37.95
N GLN A 89 18.70 -10.83 -38.13
CA GLN A 89 18.13 -9.72 -37.37
C GLN A 89 17.92 -10.08 -35.89
N PHE A 90 17.45 -11.29 -35.60
CA PHE A 90 17.26 -11.80 -34.24
C PHE A 90 18.60 -11.91 -33.51
N LEU A 91 19.64 -12.45 -34.15
CA LEU A 91 20.99 -12.47 -33.60
C LEU A 91 21.57 -11.06 -33.42
N ALA A 92 21.20 -10.08 -34.27
CA ALA A 92 21.69 -8.71 -34.19
C ALA A 92 21.08 -7.90 -33.02
N ILE A 93 19.84 -8.17 -32.62
CA ILE A 93 19.17 -7.49 -31.48
C ILE A 93 19.53 -8.07 -30.11
N LEU A 94 20.12 -9.28 -30.05
CA LEU A 94 20.55 -9.87 -28.78
C LEU A 94 21.68 -9.05 -28.13
N PRO A 95 21.63 -8.82 -26.78
CA PRO A 95 22.74 -8.25 -26.01
C PRO A 95 24.07 -8.96 -26.28
N ALA A 96 25.18 -8.22 -26.22
CA ALA A 96 26.50 -8.70 -26.64
C ALA A 96 26.92 -10.03 -25.98
N GLU A 97 26.59 -10.24 -24.71
CA GLU A 97 26.88 -11.48 -23.98
C GLU A 97 26.03 -12.66 -24.47
N LEU A 98 24.72 -12.46 -24.68
CA LEU A 98 23.83 -13.47 -25.24
C LEU A 98 24.18 -13.78 -26.70
N GLN A 99 24.51 -12.76 -27.48
CA GLN A 99 24.96 -12.88 -28.87
C GLN A 99 26.27 -13.68 -28.95
N ALA A 100 27.22 -13.47 -28.04
CA ALA A 100 28.45 -14.26 -27.95
C ALA A 100 28.17 -15.72 -27.55
N TRP A 101 27.25 -15.94 -26.61
CA TRP A 101 26.88 -17.29 -26.13
C TRP A 101 26.14 -18.09 -27.21
N VAL A 102 25.13 -17.51 -27.86
CA VAL A 102 24.39 -18.13 -28.96
C VAL A 102 25.30 -18.43 -30.16
N ARG A 103 26.19 -17.49 -30.55
CA ARG A 103 27.18 -17.74 -31.62
C ARG A 103 28.13 -18.90 -31.30
N ALA A 104 28.43 -19.16 -30.03
CA ALA A 104 29.26 -20.31 -29.64
C ALA A 104 28.56 -21.66 -29.85
N GLN A 105 27.21 -21.70 -29.83
CA GLN A 105 26.43 -22.92 -30.05
C GLN A 105 26.20 -23.25 -31.55
N ARG A 106 26.46 -22.30 -32.46
CA ARG A 106 26.27 -22.43 -33.92
C ARG A 106 24.87 -22.91 -34.37
N PRO A 107 23.77 -22.25 -33.95
CA PRO A 107 22.43 -22.60 -34.42
C PRO A 107 22.26 -22.27 -35.93
N GLU A 108 21.49 -23.10 -36.64
CA GLU A 108 21.22 -22.96 -38.07
C GLU A 108 19.81 -22.41 -38.37
N SER A 109 18.93 -22.32 -37.38
CA SER A 109 17.57 -21.74 -37.50
C SER A 109 17.21 -20.78 -36.35
N GLY A 110 16.14 -19.98 -36.53
CA GLY A 110 15.57 -19.13 -35.48
C GLY A 110 15.07 -19.94 -34.28
N ASP A 111 14.34 -21.02 -34.53
CA ASP A 111 13.79 -21.91 -33.50
C ASP A 111 14.88 -22.53 -32.61
N GLU A 112 16.05 -22.86 -33.18
CA GLU A 112 17.20 -23.33 -32.40
C GLU A 112 17.75 -22.25 -31.47
N VAL A 113 17.81 -20.98 -31.91
CA VAL A 113 18.19 -19.87 -31.03
C VAL A 113 17.19 -19.68 -29.90
N VAL A 114 15.89 -19.73 -30.21
CA VAL A 114 14.81 -19.57 -29.22
C VAL A 114 14.87 -20.68 -28.19
N THR A 115 14.92 -21.95 -28.61
CA THR A 115 15.04 -23.11 -27.72
C THR A 115 16.25 -22.97 -26.78
N VAL A 116 17.40 -22.54 -27.32
CA VAL A 116 18.65 -22.32 -26.57
C VAL A 116 18.52 -21.16 -25.56
N LEU A 117 17.69 -20.15 -25.81
CA LEU A 117 17.42 -19.05 -24.88
C LEU A 117 16.33 -19.39 -23.84
N GLU A 118 15.32 -20.19 -24.20
CA GLU A 118 14.27 -20.67 -23.30
C GLU A 118 14.82 -21.69 -22.27
N ASP A 119 15.69 -22.60 -22.72
CA ASP A 119 16.42 -23.50 -21.83
C ASP A 119 17.26 -22.72 -20.79
N LEU A 120 17.87 -21.60 -21.21
CA LEU A 120 18.65 -20.71 -20.33
C LEU A 120 17.76 -19.90 -19.35
N GLU A 121 16.52 -19.59 -19.74
CA GLU A 121 15.57 -18.84 -18.90
C GLU A 121 15.04 -19.72 -17.76
N ARG A 122 14.76 -21.00 -18.03
CA ARG A 122 14.33 -21.99 -17.01
C ARG A 122 15.40 -22.27 -15.93
N GLU A 123 16.68 -22.05 -16.23
CA GLU A 123 17.79 -22.23 -15.25
C GLU A 123 17.80 -21.20 -14.10
N LEU A 124 16.95 -20.18 -14.15
CA LEU A 124 16.96 -19.02 -13.25
C LEU A 124 15.83 -19.04 -12.22
N ASP A 125 14.77 -19.80 -12.46
CA ASP A 125 13.58 -19.89 -11.60
C ASP A 125 13.65 -20.98 -10.52
N GLU A 126 14.69 -21.84 -10.52
CA GLU A 126 14.87 -22.88 -9.49
C GLU A 126 15.71 -22.41 -8.27
N PRO A 127 15.17 -22.48 -7.03
CA PRO A 127 15.92 -22.14 -5.83
C PRO A 127 16.93 -23.23 -5.44
N ARG A 128 18.22 -22.87 -5.48
CA ARG A 128 19.33 -23.78 -5.17
C ARG A 128 19.45 -24.10 -3.67
N LEU A 129 19.11 -25.32 -3.29
CA LEU A 129 19.49 -25.91 -2.01
C LEU A 129 20.87 -26.58 -2.08
N GLN A 130 21.82 -25.98 -1.36
CA GLN A 130 23.01 -26.56 -0.72
C GLN A 130 24.09 -27.27 -1.55
N THR A 131 25.32 -26.79 -1.38
CA THR A 131 26.58 -27.50 -1.64
C THR A 131 26.87 -28.57 -0.58
N PRO A 132 27.37 -29.77 -0.95
CA PRO A 132 28.07 -30.65 -0.02
C PRO A 132 29.59 -30.39 -0.02
N SER A 133 30.17 -30.28 1.17
CA SER A 133 31.62 -30.35 1.36
C SER A 133 32.11 -31.80 1.30
N LEU A 134 33.39 -31.98 0.96
CA LEU A 134 34.11 -33.24 1.17
C LEU A 134 34.16 -33.58 2.67
N GLU A 135 33.75 -34.80 3.05
CA GLU A 135 34.49 -35.68 3.98
C GLU A 135 33.88 -37.10 3.99
N HIS A 136 34.62 -38.07 4.57
CA HIS A 136 34.57 -39.48 4.15
C HIS A 136 34.31 -40.48 5.32
N GLN A 137 33.74 -41.64 4.97
CA GLN A 137 33.81 -42.96 5.65
C GLN A 137 32.71 -43.47 6.64
N LYS A 138 32.04 -44.53 6.15
CA LYS A 138 31.88 -45.88 6.73
C LYS A 138 30.66 -46.27 7.62
N MET A 139 29.79 -47.04 6.93
CA MET A 139 29.42 -48.44 7.22
C MET A 139 28.17 -48.82 8.08
N THR A 140 27.38 -49.68 7.43
CA THR A 140 26.54 -50.78 7.96
C THR A 140 25.31 -50.46 8.82
N THR A 141 24.12 -50.72 8.27
CA THR A 141 23.45 -52.04 8.42
C THR A 141 22.25 -52.16 7.48
N ALA A 142 21.89 -53.39 7.10
CA ALA A 142 20.81 -53.66 6.14
C ALA A 142 19.49 -54.03 6.82
N LYS A 143 18.36 -53.48 6.33
CA LYS A 143 17.03 -54.08 6.48
C LYS A 143 16.27 -54.02 5.14
N LYS A 144 15.71 -55.17 4.73
CA LYS A 144 14.95 -55.36 3.48
C LYS A 144 13.55 -54.76 3.59
N ALA A 145 13.07 -54.07 2.55
CA ALA A 145 11.66 -54.13 2.12
C ALA A 145 11.44 -53.59 0.70
N LYS A 146 10.61 -54.32 -0.07
CA LYS A 146 9.89 -53.92 -1.31
C LYS A 146 10.72 -53.47 -2.53
N LEU A 147 10.79 -54.38 -3.51
CA LEU A 147 10.97 -54.00 -4.91
C LEU A 147 9.82 -53.09 -5.39
N LYS A 148 10.15 -51.97 -6.04
CA LYS A 148 9.38 -51.36 -7.11
C LYS A 148 10.35 -51.03 -8.27
N PRO A 149 9.90 -51.06 -9.54
CA PRO A 149 10.81 -50.99 -10.69
C PRO A 149 10.93 -49.58 -11.29
N ASP A 150 12.10 -48.95 -11.21
CA ASP A 150 12.68 -48.14 -12.32
C ASP A 150 14.19 -47.86 -12.12
N SER A 151 15.00 -48.88 -11.79
CA SER A 151 16.45 -48.75 -11.58
C SER A 151 17.22 -48.65 -12.91
N GLY A 152 16.93 -47.62 -13.70
CA GLY A 152 17.55 -47.38 -15.00
C GLY A 152 17.27 -46.01 -15.64
N ARG A 153 16.81 -45.03 -14.86
CA ARG A 153 16.47 -43.67 -15.35
C ARG A 153 16.95 -42.51 -14.47
N SER A 154 17.76 -42.76 -13.45
CA SER A 154 18.39 -41.70 -12.65
C SER A 154 19.77 -41.34 -13.20
N PHE A 155 20.17 -40.08 -13.04
CA PHE A 155 21.52 -39.63 -13.31
C PHE A 155 22.55 -40.30 -12.38
N GLN A 156 23.83 -40.31 -12.77
CA GLN A 156 24.94 -40.79 -11.93
C GLN A 156 26.06 -39.76 -11.96
N GLU A 157 26.48 -39.26 -10.79
CA GLU A 157 27.53 -38.24 -10.65
C GLU A 157 28.85 -38.63 -11.32
N ALA A 158 29.16 -39.94 -11.35
CA ALA A 158 30.32 -40.47 -12.06
C ALA A 158 30.33 -40.15 -13.58
N TRP A 159 29.18 -39.79 -14.18
CA TRP A 159 29.12 -39.35 -15.59
C TRP A 159 29.67 -37.94 -15.78
N THR A 160 29.69 -37.10 -14.75
CA THR A 160 30.28 -35.75 -14.80
C THR A 160 31.79 -35.84 -15.00
N GLU A 161 32.48 -36.60 -14.16
CA GLU A 161 33.93 -36.84 -14.27
C GLU A 161 34.29 -37.70 -15.49
N SER A 162 33.52 -38.76 -15.77
CA SER A 162 33.88 -39.72 -16.82
C SER A 162 33.57 -39.22 -18.24
N PHE A 163 32.46 -38.49 -18.43
CA PHE A 163 31.92 -38.16 -19.76
C PHE A 163 31.63 -36.66 -19.95
N GLY A 164 31.83 -35.80 -18.94
CA GLY A 164 31.56 -34.37 -19.05
C GLY A 164 30.07 -34.04 -19.17
N VAL A 165 29.23 -34.78 -18.46
CA VAL A 165 27.76 -34.69 -18.55
C VAL A 165 27.18 -34.27 -17.20
N ILE A 166 26.24 -33.34 -17.18
CA ILE A 166 25.59 -32.82 -15.96
C ILE A 166 24.08 -33.11 -15.97
N GLU A 167 23.43 -33.14 -14.81
CA GLU A 167 21.97 -33.28 -14.72
C GLU A 167 21.25 -31.95 -14.95
N ARG A 168 20.16 -31.99 -15.71
CA ARG A 168 19.20 -30.90 -15.95
C ARG A 168 17.81 -31.49 -16.20
N ASP A 169 16.78 -31.08 -15.46
CA ASP A 169 15.40 -31.59 -15.62
C ASP A 169 15.26 -33.14 -15.61
N GLY A 170 16.11 -33.84 -14.85
CA GLY A 170 16.17 -35.31 -14.88
C GLY A 170 16.68 -35.90 -16.21
N LYS A 171 17.30 -35.08 -17.06
CA LYS A 171 18.02 -35.44 -18.29
C LYS A 171 19.51 -35.15 -18.13
N ALA A 172 20.34 -35.75 -18.99
CA ALA A 172 21.79 -35.71 -18.91
C ALA A 172 22.36 -34.80 -20.03
N LEU A 173 22.77 -33.57 -19.71
CA LEU A 173 23.30 -32.62 -20.70
C LEU A 173 24.82 -32.80 -20.90
N CYS A 174 25.26 -33.00 -22.14
CA CYS A 174 26.69 -32.99 -22.48
C CYS A 174 27.28 -31.58 -22.51
N VAL A 175 28.30 -31.31 -21.68
CA VAL A 175 28.99 -29.99 -21.62
C VAL A 175 29.91 -29.74 -22.83
N LEU A 176 30.18 -30.77 -23.65
CA LEU A 176 31.01 -30.65 -24.85
C LEU A 176 30.24 -30.22 -26.12
N CYS A 177 28.94 -30.47 -26.21
CA CYS A 177 28.10 -30.07 -27.35
C CYS A 177 26.68 -29.58 -26.99
N SER A 178 26.40 -29.32 -25.70
CA SER A 178 25.12 -28.78 -25.22
C SER A 178 23.88 -29.63 -25.55
N LYS A 179 24.03 -30.93 -25.85
CA LYS A 179 22.91 -31.81 -26.22
C LYS A 179 22.35 -32.54 -25.02
N SER A 180 21.03 -32.55 -24.89
CA SER A 180 20.28 -33.35 -23.91
C SER A 180 20.31 -34.83 -24.29
N ILE A 181 20.72 -35.69 -23.34
CA ILE A 181 20.78 -37.14 -23.44
C ILE A 181 19.79 -37.75 -22.45
N VAL A 182 19.17 -38.87 -22.83
CA VAL A 182 18.36 -39.67 -21.89
C VAL A 182 19.26 -40.24 -20.78
N CYS A 183 18.86 -40.08 -19.51
CA CYS A 183 19.57 -40.59 -18.32
C CYS A 183 19.66 -42.12 -18.28
N ARG A 184 20.57 -42.68 -19.09
CA ARG A 184 20.93 -44.09 -19.18
C ARG A 184 22.42 -44.18 -19.50
N THR A 185 23.16 -44.99 -18.75
CA THR A 185 24.61 -45.16 -18.93
C THR A 185 25.00 -45.54 -20.37
N SER A 186 24.19 -46.36 -21.04
CA SER A 186 24.40 -46.74 -22.44
C SER A 186 24.13 -45.59 -23.43
N SER A 187 23.15 -44.73 -23.16
CA SER A 187 22.88 -43.54 -23.98
C SER A 187 23.99 -42.49 -23.83
N VAL A 188 24.43 -42.23 -22.60
CA VAL A 188 25.50 -41.28 -22.27
C VAL A 188 26.84 -41.74 -22.85
N ARG A 189 27.22 -43.01 -22.61
CA ARG A 189 28.44 -43.59 -23.20
C ARG A 189 28.40 -43.56 -24.72
N ARG A 190 27.32 -44.04 -25.35
CA ARG A 190 27.19 -44.01 -26.82
C ARG A 190 27.29 -42.58 -27.37
N HIS A 191 26.63 -41.61 -26.74
CA HIS A 191 26.72 -40.21 -27.15
C HIS A 191 28.18 -39.70 -27.13
N PHE A 192 28.90 -39.97 -26.04
CA PHE A 192 30.30 -39.60 -25.90
C PHE A 192 31.17 -40.28 -26.96
N ASP A 193 31.06 -41.60 -27.10
CA ASP A 193 31.88 -42.38 -28.02
C ASP A 193 31.55 -42.13 -29.51
N THR A 194 30.33 -41.70 -29.85
CA THR A 194 29.97 -41.37 -31.26
C THR A 194 30.27 -39.91 -31.63
N ASN A 195 30.00 -38.96 -30.72
CA ASN A 195 30.02 -37.53 -31.04
C ASN A 195 31.31 -36.84 -30.56
N HIS A 196 32.04 -37.44 -29.63
CA HIS A 196 33.27 -36.92 -29.04
C HIS A 196 34.44 -37.91 -29.19
N LYS A 197 34.52 -38.61 -30.33
CA LYS A 197 35.58 -39.57 -30.66
C LYS A 197 36.98 -39.06 -30.35
N SER A 198 37.29 -37.83 -30.75
CA SER A 198 38.58 -37.16 -30.49
C SER A 198 38.90 -36.93 -29.01
N VAL A 199 37.92 -37.05 -28.11
CA VAL A 199 38.07 -36.98 -26.64
C VAL A 199 37.98 -38.38 -26.01
N ALA A 200 37.28 -39.32 -26.67
CA ALA A 200 37.20 -40.72 -26.27
C ALA A 200 38.49 -41.52 -26.56
N GLU A 201 39.25 -41.11 -27.58
CA GLU A 201 40.54 -41.69 -27.99
C GLU A 201 41.74 -41.19 -27.15
N LEU A 202 41.54 -40.21 -26.25
CA LEU A 202 42.58 -39.70 -25.35
C LEU A 202 42.88 -40.65 -24.18
N GLY A 203 44.09 -40.55 -23.61
CA GLY A 203 44.46 -41.26 -22.39
C GLY A 203 43.58 -40.86 -21.19
N GLU A 204 43.37 -41.78 -20.24
CA GLU A 204 42.40 -41.59 -19.14
C GLU A 204 42.68 -40.33 -18.29
N THR A 205 43.96 -39.98 -18.10
CA THR A 205 44.40 -38.77 -17.40
C THR A 205 44.13 -37.50 -18.22
N GLU A 206 44.58 -37.46 -19.47
CA GLU A 206 44.39 -36.30 -20.38
C GLU A 206 42.91 -36.00 -20.62
N ARG A 207 42.09 -37.05 -20.75
CA ARG A 207 40.63 -36.95 -20.84
C ARG A 207 40.02 -36.30 -19.61
N LYS A 208 40.42 -36.70 -18.39
CA LYS A 208 39.91 -36.09 -17.15
C LYS A 208 40.28 -34.61 -17.06
N GLU A 209 41.54 -34.26 -17.32
CA GLU A 209 41.99 -32.85 -17.31
C GLU A 209 41.25 -31.99 -18.34
N PHE A 210 41.02 -32.51 -19.56
CA PHE A 210 40.26 -31.82 -20.60
C PHE A 210 38.80 -31.60 -20.20
N LEU A 211 38.15 -32.62 -19.64
CA LEU A 211 36.76 -32.54 -19.16
C LEU A 211 36.63 -31.57 -17.99
N GLU A 212 37.51 -31.63 -16.99
CA GLU A 212 37.54 -30.64 -15.90
C GLU A 212 37.81 -29.22 -16.40
N GLY A 213 38.69 -29.05 -17.40
CA GLY A 213 38.97 -27.74 -18.01
C GLY A 213 37.74 -27.15 -18.72
N LYS A 214 36.93 -28.00 -19.37
CA LYS A 214 35.65 -27.62 -19.99
C LYS A 214 34.56 -27.34 -18.96
N LEU A 215 34.42 -28.19 -17.94
CA LEU A 215 33.51 -28.00 -16.81
C LEU A 215 33.81 -26.70 -16.05
N ARG A 216 35.09 -26.40 -15.76
CA ARG A 216 35.49 -25.13 -15.12
C ARG A 216 35.12 -23.91 -15.96
N LYS A 217 35.36 -23.92 -17.28
CA LYS A 217 34.96 -22.81 -18.18
C LYS A 217 33.44 -22.63 -18.22
N TYR A 218 32.70 -23.73 -18.29
CA TYR A 218 31.24 -23.73 -18.27
C TYR A 218 30.66 -23.19 -16.95
N HIS A 219 31.14 -23.68 -15.80
CA HIS A 219 30.74 -23.17 -14.49
C HIS A 219 31.11 -21.69 -14.30
N PHE A 220 32.28 -21.24 -14.77
CA PHE A 220 32.67 -19.84 -14.69
C PHE A 220 31.74 -18.93 -15.50
N GLN A 221 31.39 -19.33 -16.72
CA GLN A 221 30.44 -18.59 -17.58
C GLN A 221 29.04 -18.54 -16.94
N TYR A 222 28.54 -19.67 -16.46
CA TYR A 222 27.27 -19.77 -15.75
C TYR A 222 27.23 -18.88 -14.49
N LEU A 223 28.25 -18.97 -13.62
CA LEU A 223 28.33 -18.16 -12.40
C LEU A 223 28.44 -16.66 -12.71
N SER A 224 29.15 -16.27 -13.77
CA SER A 224 29.25 -14.87 -14.20
C SER A 224 27.90 -14.32 -14.69
N PHE A 225 27.05 -15.17 -15.28
CA PHE A 225 25.68 -14.84 -15.72
C PHE A 225 24.70 -14.74 -14.54
N CYS A 226 24.72 -15.69 -13.58
CA CYS A 226 23.96 -15.55 -12.33
C CYS A 226 24.35 -14.28 -11.56
N ASN A 227 25.64 -13.93 -11.55
CA ASN A 227 26.16 -12.68 -10.99
C ASN A 227 25.84 -11.42 -11.82
N TYR A 228 25.20 -11.54 -12.99
CA TYR A 228 24.67 -10.41 -13.75
C TYR A 228 23.18 -10.20 -13.41
N LEU A 229 22.40 -11.28 -13.41
CA LEU A 229 20.96 -11.25 -13.11
C LEU A 229 20.65 -10.88 -11.66
N SER A 230 21.48 -11.28 -10.69
CA SER A 230 21.36 -10.81 -9.30
C SER A 230 21.60 -9.31 -9.15
N LYS A 231 22.46 -8.69 -10.00
CA LYS A 231 22.77 -7.25 -9.91
C LYS A 231 21.58 -6.35 -10.25
N THR A 232 20.67 -6.78 -11.12
CA THR A 232 19.48 -6.00 -11.52
C THR A 232 18.31 -6.16 -10.54
N ASN A 233 18.24 -7.26 -9.78
CA ASN A 233 17.24 -7.42 -8.70
C ASN A 233 17.41 -6.36 -7.60
N HIS A 234 18.63 -6.13 -7.10
CA HIS A 234 18.86 -5.13 -6.05
C HIS A 234 18.51 -3.69 -6.49
N LEU A 235 18.79 -3.31 -7.74
CA LEU A 235 18.37 -2.01 -8.30
C LEU A 235 16.85 -1.88 -8.40
N THR A 236 16.17 -2.98 -8.75
CA THR A 236 14.72 -3.03 -8.85
C THR A 236 14.05 -2.98 -7.47
N ALA A 237 14.60 -3.68 -6.48
CA ALA A 237 14.16 -3.62 -5.08
C ALA A 237 14.32 -2.20 -4.49
N ALA A 238 15.47 -1.55 -4.72
CA ALA A 238 15.67 -0.15 -4.31
C ALA A 238 14.68 0.82 -4.98
N SER A 239 14.39 0.63 -6.27
CA SER A 239 13.34 1.37 -7.00
C SER A 239 11.96 1.22 -6.36
N PHE A 240 11.59 0.01 -5.91
CA PHE A 240 10.34 -0.21 -5.14
C PHE A 240 10.34 0.50 -3.78
N GLN A 241 11.43 0.41 -3.00
CA GLN A 241 11.52 1.06 -1.68
C GLN A 241 11.39 2.59 -1.77
N ILE A 242 12.03 3.21 -2.76
CA ILE A 242 11.89 4.65 -3.04
C ILE A 242 10.46 4.97 -3.51
N SER A 243 9.87 4.13 -4.37
CA SER A 243 8.48 4.29 -4.82
C SER A 243 7.48 4.22 -3.66
N LEU A 244 7.67 3.28 -2.71
CA LEU A 244 6.86 3.20 -1.49
C LEU A 244 7.05 4.42 -0.60
N SER A 245 8.27 4.93 -0.49
CA SER A 245 8.59 6.14 0.28
C SER A 245 7.89 7.37 -0.28
N ILE A 246 7.85 7.54 -1.61
CA ILE A 246 7.08 8.59 -2.30
C ILE A 246 5.59 8.47 -1.94
N VAL A 247 5.03 7.26 -1.96
CA VAL A 247 3.61 6.99 -1.68
C VAL A 247 3.22 7.23 -0.23
N LYS A 248 3.97 6.68 0.75
CA LYS A 248 3.70 6.90 2.18
C LYS A 248 3.65 8.40 2.53
N HIS A 249 4.50 9.21 1.89
CA HIS A 249 4.53 10.67 2.08
C HIS A 249 3.56 11.48 1.19
N GLY A 250 2.76 10.85 0.34
CA GLY A 250 1.78 11.56 -0.51
C GLY A 250 2.39 12.43 -1.61
N LYS A 251 3.64 12.19 -2.01
CA LYS A 251 4.41 12.98 -2.98
C LYS A 251 4.07 12.67 -4.46
N PRO A 252 4.18 13.63 -5.39
CA PRO A 252 3.97 13.37 -6.81
C PRO A 252 4.86 12.26 -7.38
N LEU A 253 4.37 11.51 -8.37
CA LEU A 253 5.12 10.42 -9.01
C LEU A 253 6.37 10.91 -9.78
N SER A 254 6.41 12.20 -10.13
CA SER A 254 7.59 12.88 -10.70
C SER A 254 8.73 13.04 -9.72
N ASP A 255 8.49 12.92 -8.41
CA ASP A 255 9.51 13.12 -7.39
C ASP A 255 10.56 11.99 -7.41
N GLY A 256 10.30 10.85 -8.08
CA GLY A 256 11.32 9.82 -8.33
C GLY A 256 12.51 10.34 -9.13
N ASP A 257 12.25 11.13 -10.17
CA ASP A 257 13.29 11.78 -10.97
C ASP A 257 14.03 12.86 -10.15
N PHE A 258 13.31 13.61 -9.31
CA PHE A 258 13.92 14.59 -8.39
C PHE A 258 14.81 13.93 -7.32
N ILE A 259 14.35 12.85 -6.68
CA ILE A 259 15.11 12.07 -5.69
C ILE A 259 16.38 11.52 -6.34
N LYS A 260 16.29 10.98 -7.55
CA LYS A 260 17.45 10.51 -8.32
C LYS A 260 18.46 11.63 -8.59
N MET A 261 17.99 12.81 -9.01
CA MET A 261 18.84 13.99 -9.22
C MET A 261 19.49 14.49 -7.91
N ALA A 262 18.76 14.49 -6.79
CA ALA A 262 19.28 14.87 -5.49
C ALA A 262 20.35 13.88 -4.99
N MET A 263 20.12 12.57 -5.14
CA MET A 263 21.10 11.53 -4.85
C MET A 263 22.37 11.71 -5.68
N LEU A 264 22.25 11.92 -6.99
CA LEU A 264 23.41 12.15 -7.86
C LEU A 264 24.19 13.42 -7.47
N SER A 265 23.49 14.53 -7.23
CA SER A 265 24.11 15.79 -6.79
C SER A 265 24.90 15.64 -5.48
N GLY A 266 24.32 15.01 -4.45
CA GLY A 266 24.99 14.77 -3.18
C GLY A 266 26.08 13.70 -3.23
N SER A 267 25.95 12.70 -4.11
CA SER A 267 26.86 11.54 -4.18
C SER A 267 28.31 11.90 -4.46
N ASN A 268 28.56 12.91 -5.30
CA ASN A 268 29.91 13.39 -5.61
C ASN A 268 30.66 13.92 -4.36
N SER A 269 29.94 14.57 -3.44
CA SER A 269 30.51 15.08 -2.19
C SER A 269 30.56 14.02 -1.10
N LEU A 270 29.51 13.19 -0.97
CA LEU A 270 29.39 12.17 0.07
C LEU A 270 30.35 10.99 -0.11
N PHE A 271 30.64 10.60 -1.35
CA PHE A 271 31.50 9.46 -1.67
C PHE A 271 32.86 9.88 -2.25
N HIS A 272 33.24 11.16 -2.13
CA HIS A 272 34.49 11.68 -2.70
C HIS A 272 35.71 10.85 -2.32
N ASP A 273 35.80 10.47 -1.04
CA ASP A 273 36.94 9.78 -0.42
C ASP A 273 36.87 8.25 -0.56
N PHE A 274 35.82 7.72 -1.21
CA PHE A 274 35.60 6.28 -1.34
C PHE A 274 36.18 5.73 -2.66
N PRO A 275 36.95 4.61 -2.64
CA PRO A 275 37.61 4.07 -3.83
C PRO A 275 36.65 3.45 -4.87
N ASN A 276 35.36 3.33 -4.54
CA ASN A 276 34.31 2.80 -5.40
C ASN A 276 33.27 3.84 -5.83
N LYS A 277 33.54 5.15 -5.64
CA LYS A 277 32.59 6.24 -5.90
C LYS A 277 31.93 6.17 -7.28
N ASP A 278 32.70 5.96 -8.34
CA ASP A 278 32.18 5.96 -9.71
C ASP A 278 31.21 4.79 -9.93
N LYS A 279 31.46 3.64 -9.28
CA LYS A 279 30.55 2.48 -9.30
C LYS A 279 29.27 2.74 -8.51
N ILE A 280 29.33 3.49 -7.40
CA ILE A 280 28.14 3.89 -6.63
C ILE A 280 27.30 4.88 -7.45
N ILE A 281 27.92 5.91 -8.01
CA ILE A 281 27.28 6.92 -8.87
C ILE A 281 26.63 6.25 -10.09
N GLN A 282 27.35 5.34 -10.75
CA GLN A 282 26.81 4.55 -11.86
C GLN A 282 25.55 3.78 -11.43
N ARG A 283 25.57 3.07 -10.30
CA ARG A 283 24.40 2.33 -9.79
C ARG A 283 23.19 3.23 -9.49
N ILE A 284 23.41 4.42 -8.93
CA ILE A 284 22.35 5.42 -8.73
C ILE A 284 21.81 5.88 -10.10
N SER A 285 22.67 6.08 -11.09
CA SER A 285 22.29 6.49 -12.44
C SER A 285 21.50 5.41 -13.22
N GLU A 286 21.80 4.13 -12.98
CA GLU A 286 21.11 2.99 -13.60
C GLU A 286 19.74 2.69 -12.97
N MET A 287 19.50 3.13 -11.73
CA MET A 287 18.27 2.86 -11.00
C MET A 287 17.03 3.49 -11.71
N PRO A 288 15.98 2.72 -12.01
CA PRO A 288 14.83 3.24 -12.75
C PRO A 288 13.84 3.92 -11.77
N LEU A 289 13.70 5.24 -11.89
CA LEU A 289 12.82 6.07 -11.06
C LEU A 289 11.98 7.08 -11.86
N SER A 290 11.84 6.87 -13.16
CA SER A 290 10.98 7.72 -13.99
C SER A 290 9.54 7.73 -13.48
N ARG A 291 8.81 8.83 -13.68
CA ARG A 291 7.36 8.92 -13.36
C ARG A 291 6.55 7.68 -13.77
N ASN A 292 6.82 7.11 -14.95
CA ASN A 292 6.12 5.92 -15.45
C ASN A 292 6.58 4.64 -14.72
N THR A 293 7.86 4.53 -14.39
CA THR A 293 8.37 3.45 -13.54
C THR A 293 7.71 3.51 -12.16
N VAL A 294 7.72 4.66 -11.49
CA VAL A 294 7.09 4.81 -10.16
C VAL A 294 5.61 4.44 -10.23
N LYS A 295 4.88 4.86 -11.28
CA LYS A 295 3.48 4.43 -11.50
C LYS A 295 3.34 2.90 -11.55
N ASP A 296 4.14 2.20 -12.37
CA ASP A 296 4.12 0.73 -12.46
C ASP A 296 4.46 0.07 -11.12
N ARG A 297 5.52 0.53 -10.44
CA ARG A 297 5.92 0.00 -9.12
C ARG A 297 4.79 0.14 -8.10
N VAL A 298 4.11 1.28 -8.07
CA VAL A 298 2.97 1.54 -7.17
C VAL A 298 1.80 0.58 -7.46
N LEU A 299 1.43 0.38 -8.73
CA LEU A 299 0.36 -0.56 -9.08
C LEU A 299 0.72 -2.01 -8.74
N ARG A 300 1.97 -2.44 -8.99
CA ARG A 300 2.45 -3.78 -8.62
C ARG A 300 2.49 -4.00 -7.11
N MET A 301 2.95 -3.02 -6.34
CA MET A 301 2.96 -3.11 -4.87
C MET A 301 1.53 -3.18 -4.31
N ALA A 302 0.59 -2.38 -4.83
CA ALA A 302 -0.80 -2.43 -4.41
C ALA A 302 -1.46 -3.78 -4.74
N SER A 303 -1.12 -4.37 -5.87
CA SER A 303 -1.58 -5.72 -6.24
C SER A 303 -1.02 -6.82 -5.32
N ASP A 304 0.27 -6.77 -4.94
CA ASP A 304 0.83 -7.74 -3.97
C ASP A 304 0.22 -7.56 -2.57
N VAL A 305 0.01 -6.32 -2.10
CA VAL A 305 -0.69 -6.05 -0.84
C VAL A 305 -2.14 -6.55 -0.89
N SER A 306 -2.86 -6.33 -1.99
CA SER A 306 -4.20 -6.89 -2.18
C SER A 306 -4.19 -8.42 -2.15
N GLN A 307 -3.17 -9.08 -2.71
CA GLN A 307 -3.04 -10.54 -2.63
C GLN A 307 -2.77 -11.02 -1.19
N GLN A 308 -1.93 -10.30 -0.43
CA GLN A 308 -1.71 -10.60 0.99
C GLN A 308 -3.01 -10.44 1.79
N LEU A 309 -3.69 -9.30 1.65
CA LEU A 309 -5.00 -9.00 2.26
C LEU A 309 -6.05 -10.08 1.93
N GLY A 310 -6.19 -10.48 0.66
CA GLY A 310 -7.13 -11.52 0.25
C GLY A 310 -6.82 -12.91 0.83
N THR A 311 -5.54 -13.23 1.07
CA THR A 311 -5.13 -14.49 1.73
C THR A 311 -5.54 -14.47 3.20
N ASP A 312 -5.17 -13.39 3.90
CA ASP A 312 -5.45 -13.17 5.31
C ASP A 312 -6.97 -13.12 5.63
N LEU A 313 -7.78 -12.50 4.75
CA LEU A 313 -9.24 -12.45 4.88
C LEU A 313 -9.92 -13.81 4.65
N GLN A 314 -9.31 -14.70 3.85
CA GLN A 314 -9.82 -16.06 3.66
C GLN A 314 -9.57 -16.93 4.89
N GLU A 315 -8.43 -16.74 5.56
CA GLU A 315 -8.08 -17.40 6.82
C GLU A 315 -8.92 -16.87 8.01
N ALA A 316 -9.14 -15.55 8.09
CA ALA A 316 -9.86 -14.90 9.18
C ALA A 316 -11.22 -15.57 9.48
N ALA A 317 -11.49 -15.89 10.75
CA ALA A 317 -12.71 -16.61 11.16
C ALA A 317 -13.98 -15.82 10.79
N CYS A 318 -13.98 -14.54 11.10
CA CYS A 318 -15.05 -13.58 10.82
C CYS A 318 -14.46 -12.17 10.60
N TYR A 319 -15.26 -11.26 10.08
CA TYR A 319 -14.87 -9.86 9.87
C TYR A 319 -16.06 -8.91 9.97
N SER A 320 -15.76 -7.64 10.15
CA SER A 320 -16.73 -6.55 10.24
C SER A 320 -16.40 -5.49 9.21
N MET A 321 -17.44 -4.87 8.65
CA MET A 321 -17.31 -3.96 7.51
C MET A 321 -17.62 -2.52 7.92
N CYS A 322 -16.79 -1.57 7.51
CA CYS A 322 -17.06 -0.15 7.62
C CYS A 322 -17.23 0.44 6.21
N LEU A 323 -18.34 1.14 6.01
CA LEU A 323 -18.73 1.74 4.74
C LEU A 323 -18.96 3.23 4.96
N ASP A 324 -18.27 4.04 4.18
CA ASP A 324 -18.36 5.50 4.24
C ASP A 324 -18.23 6.08 2.82
N GLU A 325 -19.00 7.13 2.55
CA GLU A 325 -19.06 7.79 1.24
C GLU A 325 -18.50 9.21 1.32
N SER A 326 -17.68 9.59 0.34
CA SER A 326 -17.14 10.94 0.28
C SER A 326 -17.09 11.46 -1.15
N THR A 327 -17.36 12.74 -1.30
CA THR A 327 -17.34 13.45 -2.58
C THR A 327 -16.02 14.19 -2.72
N ASP A 328 -15.27 13.91 -3.78
CA ASP A 328 -14.00 14.60 -4.06
C ASP A 328 -14.21 16.01 -4.64
N LEU A 329 -13.11 16.77 -4.80
CA LEU A 329 -13.13 18.14 -5.34
C LEU A 329 -13.70 18.24 -6.77
N ASN A 330 -13.81 17.13 -7.50
CA ASN A 330 -14.35 17.06 -8.85
C ASN A 330 -15.82 16.57 -8.86
N ASN A 331 -16.47 16.48 -7.69
CA ASN A 331 -17.81 15.91 -7.47
C ASN A 331 -17.93 14.41 -7.81
N HIS A 332 -16.85 13.64 -7.80
CA HIS A 332 -16.94 12.17 -7.85
C HIS A 332 -17.18 11.61 -6.45
N VAL A 333 -18.25 10.83 -6.29
CA VAL A 333 -18.51 10.09 -5.05
C VAL A 333 -17.68 8.82 -5.04
N SER A 334 -16.92 8.62 -3.97
CA SER A 334 -16.16 7.40 -3.71
C SER A 334 -16.67 6.71 -2.45
N LEU A 335 -17.00 5.41 -2.56
CA LEU A 335 -17.32 4.53 -1.45
C LEU A 335 -16.04 3.83 -0.98
N ALA A 336 -15.70 3.98 0.30
CA ALA A 336 -14.65 3.19 0.94
C ALA A 336 -15.24 1.90 1.52
N VAL A 337 -14.68 0.75 1.16
CA VAL A 337 -15.00 -0.55 1.75
C VAL A 337 -13.81 -1.02 2.58
N ILE A 338 -13.90 -0.86 3.90
CA ILE A 338 -12.87 -1.24 4.87
C ILE A 338 -13.36 -2.48 5.63
N LEU A 339 -12.49 -3.48 5.81
CA LEU A 339 -12.76 -4.64 6.66
C LEU A 339 -11.85 -4.63 7.89
N ARG A 340 -12.44 -4.91 9.05
CA ARG A 340 -11.78 -5.14 10.34
C ARG A 340 -11.85 -6.63 10.68
N TYR A 341 -10.70 -7.24 10.97
CA TYR A 341 -10.55 -8.70 11.10
C TYR A 341 -9.34 -9.07 11.97
N ALA A 342 -9.31 -10.32 12.46
CA ALA A 342 -8.23 -10.87 13.27
C ALA A 342 -7.45 -11.93 12.47
N VAL A 343 -6.12 -11.85 12.49
CA VAL A 343 -5.21 -12.87 11.91
C VAL A 343 -4.08 -13.14 12.89
N GLY A 344 -3.97 -14.39 13.36
CA GLY A 344 -3.11 -14.72 14.50
C GLY A 344 -3.42 -13.81 15.69
N ASP A 345 -2.37 -13.24 16.28
CA ASP A 345 -2.44 -12.32 17.43
C ASP A 345 -2.52 -10.83 17.04
N MET A 346 -2.91 -10.51 15.79
CA MET A 346 -2.99 -9.14 15.30
C MET A 346 -4.37 -8.79 14.75
N MET A 347 -4.92 -7.68 15.25
CA MET A 347 -6.07 -7.01 14.64
C MET A 347 -5.63 -6.15 13.45
N ARG A 348 -6.35 -6.28 12.35
CA ARG A 348 -6.15 -5.51 11.12
C ARG A 348 -7.44 -4.80 10.74
N GLU A 349 -7.26 -3.66 10.08
CA GLU A 349 -8.33 -2.80 9.58
C GLU A 349 -7.79 -2.17 8.30
N GLU A 350 -8.30 -2.63 7.15
CA GLU A 350 -7.63 -2.46 5.86
C GLU A 350 -8.65 -2.15 4.75
N LEU A 351 -8.24 -1.31 3.80
CA LEU A 351 -9.03 -0.95 2.64
C LEU A 351 -9.08 -2.11 1.63
N VAL A 352 -10.26 -2.66 1.41
CA VAL A 352 -10.49 -3.72 0.41
C VAL A 352 -10.73 -3.12 -0.97
N LYS A 353 -11.57 -2.08 -1.06
CA LYS A 353 -11.92 -1.41 -2.33
C LYS A 353 -12.27 0.05 -2.08
N LEU A 354 -11.79 0.93 -2.94
CA LEU A 354 -12.32 2.27 -3.13
C LEU A 354 -13.11 2.25 -4.45
N ALA A 355 -14.43 2.34 -4.38
CA ALA A 355 -15.31 2.22 -5.55
C ALA A 355 -15.86 3.61 -5.94
N SER A 356 -15.82 3.95 -7.23
CA SER A 356 -16.47 5.15 -7.75
C SER A 356 -17.96 4.89 -7.94
N LEU A 357 -18.81 5.72 -7.34
CA LEU A 357 -20.27 5.58 -7.42
C LEU A 357 -20.88 6.56 -8.43
N PRO A 358 -22.01 6.20 -9.08
CA PRO A 358 -22.77 7.13 -9.90
C PRO A 358 -23.41 8.23 -9.04
N GLY A 359 -23.63 9.41 -9.63
CA GLY A 359 -24.02 10.62 -8.88
C GLY A 359 -25.36 10.55 -8.13
N ARG A 360 -26.27 9.62 -8.46
CA ARG A 360 -27.46 9.34 -7.65
C ARG A 360 -27.31 7.96 -7.01
N ILE A 361 -26.97 7.95 -5.74
CA ILE A 361 -26.68 6.74 -4.97
C ILE A 361 -27.98 6.09 -4.49
N GLN A 362 -28.20 4.83 -4.82
CA GLN A 362 -29.22 3.97 -4.23
C GLN A 362 -28.54 2.82 -3.48
N GLY A 363 -29.24 2.20 -2.52
CA GLY A 363 -28.70 1.07 -1.75
C GLY A 363 -28.31 -0.14 -2.60
N ILE A 364 -28.87 -0.26 -3.82
CA ILE A 364 -28.49 -1.28 -4.79
C ILE A 364 -27.14 -0.99 -5.48
N ASP A 365 -26.78 0.28 -5.67
CA ASP A 365 -25.48 0.64 -6.27
C ASP A 365 -24.35 0.33 -5.29
N ILE A 366 -24.56 0.65 -4.01
CA ILE A 366 -23.67 0.30 -2.90
C ILE A 366 -23.57 -1.23 -2.76
N TYR A 367 -24.70 -1.95 -2.84
CA TYR A 367 -24.69 -3.42 -2.83
C TYR A 367 -23.85 -4.00 -3.97
N ASN A 368 -24.04 -3.52 -5.20
CA ASN A 368 -23.27 -3.98 -6.35
C ASN A 368 -21.77 -3.71 -6.19
N ALA A 369 -21.38 -2.52 -5.70
CA ALA A 369 -19.98 -2.16 -5.46
C ALA A 369 -19.32 -3.00 -4.35
N VAL A 370 -20.05 -3.29 -3.27
CA VAL A 370 -19.58 -4.18 -2.18
C VAL A 370 -19.47 -5.63 -2.68
N MET A 371 -20.45 -6.13 -3.44
CA MET A 371 -20.39 -7.49 -3.99
C MET A 371 -19.28 -7.65 -5.05
N GLU A 372 -19.00 -6.63 -5.87
CA GLU A 372 -17.82 -6.62 -6.75
C GLU A 372 -16.53 -6.74 -5.94
N ALA A 373 -16.39 -6.00 -4.84
CA ALA A 373 -15.24 -6.09 -3.95
C ALA A 373 -15.10 -7.51 -3.35
N PHE A 374 -16.19 -8.09 -2.86
CA PHE A 374 -16.20 -9.46 -2.30
C PHE A 374 -15.82 -10.50 -3.34
N LEU A 375 -16.38 -10.42 -4.56
CA LEU A 375 -16.02 -11.31 -5.67
C LEU A 375 -14.55 -11.17 -6.06
N SER A 376 -14.01 -9.95 -6.11
CA SER A 376 -12.62 -9.69 -6.50
C SER A 376 -11.57 -10.30 -5.55
N GLN A 377 -11.92 -10.46 -4.27
CA GLN A 377 -11.05 -11.03 -3.23
C GLN A 377 -11.49 -12.45 -2.78
N ASN A 378 -12.52 -13.02 -3.42
CA ASN A 378 -13.12 -14.32 -3.09
C ASN A 378 -13.58 -14.42 -1.60
N LEU A 379 -14.27 -13.38 -1.14
CA LEU A 379 -14.80 -13.25 0.23
C LEU A 379 -16.20 -13.85 0.35
N ARG A 380 -16.54 -14.29 1.57
CA ARG A 380 -17.83 -14.90 1.90
C ARG A 380 -18.73 -13.90 2.64
N PRO A 381 -19.91 -13.54 2.12
CA PRO A 381 -20.86 -12.69 2.84
C PRO A 381 -21.23 -13.25 4.23
N GLU A 382 -21.26 -14.58 4.38
CA GLU A 382 -21.63 -15.29 5.62
C GLU A 382 -20.59 -15.18 6.76
N LYS A 383 -19.46 -14.49 6.55
CA LYS A 383 -18.45 -14.19 7.59
C LYS A 383 -18.60 -12.78 8.20
N VAL A 384 -19.52 -11.94 7.70
CA VAL A 384 -19.68 -10.54 8.12
C VAL A 384 -20.50 -10.42 9.41
N VAL A 385 -19.86 -10.17 10.56
CA VAL A 385 -20.55 -10.05 11.84
C VAL A 385 -21.35 -8.74 11.94
N SER A 386 -20.78 -7.64 11.45
CA SER A 386 -21.36 -6.30 11.57
C SER A 386 -21.03 -5.38 10.40
N ILE A 387 -21.87 -4.36 10.22
CA ILE A 387 -21.72 -3.30 9.22
C ILE A 387 -21.84 -1.96 9.94
N THR A 388 -20.81 -1.13 9.87
CA THR A 388 -20.81 0.25 10.36
C THR A 388 -21.01 1.20 9.18
N SER A 389 -21.96 2.13 9.28
CA SER A 389 -22.23 3.12 8.23
C SER A 389 -22.61 4.49 8.81
N ASP A 390 -22.64 5.50 7.96
CA ASP A 390 -23.09 6.87 8.29
C ASP A 390 -24.60 6.97 8.63
N GLY A 391 -25.38 5.91 8.43
CA GLY A 391 -26.82 5.91 8.69
C GLY A 391 -27.67 6.55 7.59
N ALA A 392 -27.12 6.84 6.40
CA ALA A 392 -27.90 7.42 5.30
C ALA A 392 -29.04 6.49 4.84
N PRO A 393 -30.16 7.04 4.29
CA PRO A 393 -31.28 6.23 3.83
C PRO A 393 -30.93 5.19 2.73
N CYS A 394 -29.90 5.45 1.92
CA CYS A 394 -29.34 4.47 0.97
C CYS A 394 -28.68 3.27 1.66
N MET A 395 -28.16 3.44 2.88
CA MET A 395 -27.54 2.39 3.68
C MET A 395 -28.59 1.61 4.47
N VAL A 396 -29.43 2.33 5.23
CA VAL A 396 -30.28 1.77 6.29
C VAL A 396 -31.76 1.64 5.94
N GLY A 397 -32.16 2.03 4.73
CA GLY A 397 -33.55 2.03 4.28
C GLY A 397 -34.21 0.65 4.35
N THR A 398 -35.39 0.57 4.97
CA THR A 398 -36.09 -0.70 5.25
C THR A 398 -36.55 -1.47 4.01
N THR A 399 -36.75 -0.80 2.88
CA THR A 399 -37.23 -1.39 1.63
C THR A 399 -36.19 -1.44 0.51
N SER A 400 -35.24 -0.50 0.51
CA SER A 400 -34.25 -0.30 -0.57
C SER A 400 -32.84 0.07 -0.08
N GLY A 401 -32.56 -0.08 1.21
CA GLY A 401 -31.24 0.14 1.79
C GLY A 401 -30.28 -1.01 1.52
N PHE A 402 -28.99 -0.70 1.38
CA PHE A 402 -27.90 -1.66 1.21
C PHE A 402 -27.97 -2.84 2.19
N ILE A 403 -28.17 -2.56 3.49
CA ILE A 403 -28.14 -3.58 4.54
C ILE A 403 -29.24 -4.63 4.32
N GLN A 404 -30.42 -4.22 3.84
CA GLN A 404 -31.54 -5.12 3.57
C GLN A 404 -31.31 -6.03 2.34
N PHE A 405 -30.44 -5.62 1.41
CA PHE A 405 -29.95 -6.50 0.35
C PHE A 405 -28.85 -7.43 0.87
N PHE A 406 -27.88 -6.90 1.62
CA PHE A 406 -26.74 -7.66 2.14
C PHE A 406 -27.14 -8.78 3.11
N VAL A 407 -28.08 -8.54 4.03
CA VAL A 407 -28.56 -9.56 4.98
C VAL A 407 -29.21 -10.76 4.27
N LYS A 408 -29.83 -10.56 3.11
CA LYS A 408 -30.39 -11.68 2.30
C LYS A 408 -29.30 -12.56 1.71
N GLU A 409 -28.17 -11.96 1.32
CA GLU A 409 -27.02 -12.67 0.74
C GLU A 409 -26.20 -13.39 1.83
N ALA A 410 -25.99 -12.74 2.98
CA ALA A 410 -25.32 -13.31 4.14
C ALA A 410 -26.11 -14.43 4.84
N LYS A 411 -27.45 -14.51 4.64
CA LYS A 411 -28.37 -15.53 5.18
C LYS A 411 -28.43 -15.61 6.71
N HIS A 412 -27.88 -14.64 7.42
CA HIS A 412 -27.94 -14.50 8.87
C HIS A 412 -28.09 -13.00 9.23
N PRO A 413 -28.60 -12.65 10.43
CA PRO A 413 -28.66 -11.25 10.87
C PRO A 413 -27.24 -10.68 11.00
N VAL A 414 -27.06 -9.44 10.55
CA VAL A 414 -25.80 -8.69 10.64
C VAL A 414 -26.01 -7.51 11.57
N ILE A 415 -25.09 -7.29 12.52
CA ILE A 415 -25.21 -6.19 13.48
C ILE A 415 -24.91 -4.87 12.76
N GLN A 416 -25.93 -4.05 12.55
CA GLN A 416 -25.81 -2.72 11.97
C GLN A 416 -25.39 -1.71 13.04
N PHE A 417 -24.25 -1.03 12.89
CA PHE A 417 -23.88 0.14 13.68
C PHE A 417 -24.02 1.43 12.89
N HIS A 418 -24.49 2.47 13.57
CA HIS A 418 -24.31 3.85 13.13
C HIS A 418 -22.94 4.34 13.62
N CYS A 419 -22.12 4.84 12.69
CA CYS A 419 -20.79 5.39 12.96
C CYS A 419 -20.80 6.37 14.14
N ILE A 420 -20.04 6.06 15.21
CA ILE A 420 -19.94 6.85 16.43
C ILE A 420 -19.55 8.31 16.14
N ILE A 421 -18.51 8.52 15.31
CA ILE A 421 -18.02 9.87 14.98
C ILE A 421 -19.08 10.64 14.16
N HIS A 422 -19.81 9.96 13.28
CA HIS A 422 -20.91 10.59 12.55
C HIS A 422 -22.10 10.90 13.46
N GLN A 423 -22.46 10.04 14.43
CA GLN A 423 -23.49 10.35 15.43
C GLN A 423 -23.12 11.58 16.27
N GLU A 424 -21.86 11.70 16.69
CA GLU A 424 -21.32 12.85 17.42
C GLU A 424 -21.38 14.14 16.55
N ALA A 425 -21.05 14.03 15.26
CA ALA A 425 -21.16 15.11 14.28
C ALA A 425 -22.62 15.47 13.88
N LEU A 426 -23.55 14.52 13.90
CA LEU A 426 -24.99 14.73 13.63
C LEU A 426 -25.69 15.42 14.80
N TYR A 427 -25.39 15.02 16.05
CA TYR A 427 -25.74 15.83 17.22
C TYR A 427 -25.13 17.25 17.12
N GLY A 428 -24.04 17.38 16.36
CA GLY A 428 -23.59 18.66 15.83
C GLY A 428 -24.65 19.34 14.98
N ARG A 429 -24.93 18.83 13.77
CA ARG A 429 -25.81 19.47 12.78
C ARG A 429 -27.21 19.83 13.29
N GLU A 430 -27.71 19.12 14.31
CA GLU A 430 -28.98 19.41 15.00
C GLU A 430 -28.83 20.37 16.20
N SER A 431 -27.73 21.14 16.26
CA SER A 431 -27.45 22.05 17.36
C SER A 431 -28.50 23.15 17.52
N ASN A 432 -28.52 23.73 18.73
CA ASN A 432 -29.35 24.90 19.04
C ASN A 432 -29.15 26.02 18.01
N LYS A 433 -30.25 26.53 17.44
CA LYS A 433 -30.25 27.63 16.45
C LYS A 433 -29.36 28.81 16.84
N LYS A 434 -29.29 29.14 18.15
CA LYS A 434 -28.41 30.19 18.68
C LYS A 434 -26.94 30.00 18.29
N LEU A 435 -26.45 28.76 18.28
CA LEU A 435 -25.07 28.43 17.88
C LEU A 435 -24.84 28.66 16.39
N ASP A 436 -25.80 28.26 15.53
CA ASP A 436 -25.70 28.48 14.09
C ASP A 436 -25.77 29.96 13.72
N ASP A 437 -26.59 30.75 14.41
CA ASP A 437 -26.66 32.20 14.22
C ASP A 437 -25.34 32.89 14.63
N ILE A 438 -24.75 32.52 15.78
CA ILE A 438 -23.42 32.99 16.21
C ILE A 438 -22.35 32.64 15.18
N LEU A 439 -22.28 31.38 14.73
CA LEU A 439 -21.29 30.93 13.75
C LEU A 439 -21.47 31.57 12.38
N LYS A 440 -22.70 31.89 11.99
CA LYS A 440 -23.01 32.64 10.76
C LYS A 440 -22.51 34.08 10.84
N ASP A 441 -22.64 34.74 12.00
CA ASP A 441 -22.13 36.09 12.22
C ASP A 441 -20.59 36.12 12.30
N ILE A 442 -19.97 35.19 13.03
CA ILE A 442 -18.51 34.98 13.03
C ILE A 442 -18.01 34.73 11.61
N SER A 443 -18.69 33.90 10.82
CA SER A 443 -18.30 33.62 9.43
C SER A 443 -18.32 34.87 8.55
N LYS A 444 -19.26 35.81 8.75
CA LYS A 444 -19.25 37.11 8.05
C LYS A 444 -18.02 37.94 8.43
N MET A 445 -17.72 38.04 9.73
CA MET A 445 -16.58 38.81 10.25
C MET A 445 -15.23 38.23 9.76
N VAL A 446 -15.06 36.91 9.86
CA VAL A 446 -13.85 36.21 9.38
C VAL A 446 -13.69 36.35 7.86
N ASN A 447 -14.78 36.23 7.10
CA ASN A 447 -14.73 36.43 5.64
C ASN A 447 -14.37 37.88 5.28
N TYR A 448 -14.87 38.89 6.00
CA TYR A 448 -14.50 40.28 5.79
C TYR A 448 -12.98 40.51 5.92
N ILE A 449 -12.36 39.90 6.93
CA ILE A 449 -10.90 39.95 7.16
C ILE A 449 -10.15 39.18 6.06
N LYS A 450 -10.60 37.96 5.72
CA LYS A 450 -9.83 37.03 4.87
C LYS A 450 -10.03 37.17 3.36
N VAL A 451 -11.13 37.71 2.88
CA VAL A 451 -11.42 37.81 1.42
C VAL A 451 -10.49 38.82 0.72
N HIS A 452 -9.93 39.79 1.45
CA HIS A 452 -8.99 40.76 0.90
C HIS A 452 -7.58 40.50 1.44
N ALA A 453 -6.65 40.07 0.58
CA ALA A 453 -5.26 39.79 0.95
C ALA A 453 -4.61 40.91 1.78
N LEU A 454 -4.79 42.16 1.38
CA LEU A 454 -4.23 43.33 2.07
C LEU A 454 -4.87 43.59 3.45
N LYS A 455 -6.14 43.19 3.68
CA LYS A 455 -6.75 43.23 5.03
C LYS A 455 -6.25 42.08 5.90
N PHE A 456 -6.05 40.91 5.29
CA PHE A 456 -5.49 39.74 5.97
C PHE A 456 -4.03 39.98 6.40
N GLU A 457 -3.19 40.55 5.53
CA GLU A 457 -1.82 40.96 5.86
C GLU A 457 -1.79 42.01 6.98
N GLN A 458 -2.65 43.03 6.93
CA GLN A 458 -2.78 44.03 8.00
C GLN A 458 -3.21 43.40 9.33
N PHE A 459 -4.14 42.45 9.31
CA PHE A 459 -4.57 41.72 10.51
C PHE A 459 -3.48 40.79 11.04
N GLN A 460 -2.69 40.15 10.17
CA GLN A 460 -1.53 39.35 10.60
C GLN A 460 -0.40 40.21 11.20
N ALA A 461 -0.19 41.43 10.69
CA ALA A 461 0.73 42.39 11.29
C ALA A 461 0.27 42.76 12.72
N LEU A 462 -1.01 43.10 12.90
CA LEU A 462 -1.61 43.39 14.20
C LEU A 462 -1.44 42.22 15.20
N LEU A 463 -1.73 40.98 14.77
CA LEU A 463 -1.54 39.78 15.61
C LEU A 463 -0.07 39.59 16.02
N ALA A 464 0.88 39.89 15.12
CA ALA A 464 2.31 39.78 15.40
C ALA A 464 2.80 40.86 16.37
N GLU A 465 2.29 42.10 16.25
CA GLU A 465 2.58 43.22 17.14
C GLU A 465 2.01 43.02 18.56
N VAL A 466 0.81 42.43 18.68
CA VAL A 466 0.15 42.14 19.96
C VAL A 466 0.68 40.83 20.60
N HIS A 467 1.51 40.06 19.88
CA HIS A 467 1.98 38.72 20.27
C HIS A 467 0.82 37.75 20.58
N ALA A 468 -0.23 37.80 19.78
CA ALA A 468 -1.43 36.98 19.94
C ALA A 468 -1.11 35.47 19.88
N GLN A 469 -1.89 34.65 20.61
CA GLN A 469 -1.68 33.20 20.72
C GLN A 469 -1.81 32.46 19.37
N TYR A 470 -2.51 33.05 18.39
CA TYR A 470 -2.76 32.45 17.08
C TYR A 470 -2.37 33.41 15.94
N ASN A 471 -1.57 32.92 14.98
CA ASN A 471 -1.06 33.73 13.86
C ASN A 471 -2.08 33.98 12.73
N ALA A 472 -3.29 33.41 12.82
CA ALA A 472 -4.40 33.62 11.89
C ALA A 472 -5.72 33.06 12.42
N LEU A 473 -6.84 33.70 12.08
CA LEU A 473 -8.18 33.14 12.27
C LEU A 473 -8.39 31.90 11.38
N LEU A 474 -9.36 31.05 11.73
CA LEU A 474 -9.76 29.90 10.92
C LEU A 474 -11.01 30.22 10.08
N VAL A 475 -11.05 29.80 8.80
CA VAL A 475 -12.29 29.87 8.00
C VAL A 475 -13.16 28.67 8.36
N TYR A 476 -14.44 28.91 8.63
CA TYR A 476 -15.41 27.83 8.77
C TYR A 476 -15.66 27.14 7.42
N ASN A 477 -15.47 25.82 7.37
CA ASN A 477 -15.76 24.98 6.22
C ASN A 477 -16.71 23.85 6.66
N ASN A 478 -17.78 23.61 5.91
CA ASN A 478 -18.89 22.73 6.28
C ASN A 478 -18.51 21.24 6.41
N ASN A 479 -17.36 20.84 5.88
CA ASN A 479 -17.06 19.43 5.59
C ASN A 479 -16.47 18.62 6.76
N VAL A 480 -15.98 19.27 7.83
CA VAL A 480 -15.49 18.59 9.06
C VAL A 480 -16.02 19.33 10.28
N TRP A 481 -17.11 18.83 10.88
CA TRP A 481 -18.12 19.73 11.44
C TRP A 481 -17.86 20.22 12.89
N ARG A 482 -17.50 19.36 13.85
CA ARG A 482 -17.30 19.77 15.26
C ARG A 482 -15.91 20.34 15.56
N LEU A 483 -14.86 19.63 15.13
CA LEU A 483 -13.47 20.07 15.28
C LEU A 483 -13.19 21.44 14.63
N SER A 484 -13.86 21.78 13.52
CA SER A 484 -13.74 23.11 12.93
C SER A 484 -14.50 24.16 13.74
N ARG A 485 -15.76 23.93 14.12
CA ARG A 485 -16.57 24.88 14.89
C ARG A 485 -15.93 25.23 16.23
N GLY A 486 -15.54 24.24 17.03
CA GLY A 486 -14.93 24.49 18.33
C GLY A 486 -13.59 25.23 18.20
N ARG A 487 -12.74 24.89 17.21
CA ARG A 487 -11.49 25.64 16.95
C ARG A 487 -11.73 27.04 16.39
N VAL A 488 -12.75 27.24 15.56
CA VAL A 488 -13.14 28.57 15.05
C VAL A 488 -13.60 29.45 16.21
N LEU A 489 -14.42 28.93 17.12
CA LEU A 489 -14.85 29.64 18.34
C LEU A 489 -13.66 29.94 19.26
N GLU A 490 -12.83 28.95 19.57
CA GLU A 490 -11.60 29.08 20.37
C GLU A 490 -10.66 30.16 19.81
N THR A 491 -10.36 30.10 18.50
CA THR A 491 -9.49 31.09 17.83
C THR A 491 -10.13 32.48 17.78
N PHE A 492 -11.46 32.56 17.60
CA PHE A 492 -12.19 33.83 17.55
C PHE A 492 -12.27 34.51 18.93
N VAL A 493 -12.52 33.75 20.00
CA VAL A 493 -12.50 34.26 21.38
C VAL A 493 -11.08 34.67 21.79
N ALA A 494 -10.06 33.89 21.42
CA ALA A 494 -8.66 34.22 21.70
C ALA A 494 -8.14 35.46 20.96
N CYS A 495 -8.79 35.87 19.86
CA CYS A 495 -8.47 37.09 19.10
C CYS A 495 -9.58 38.16 19.21
N LEU A 496 -10.47 38.08 20.21
CA LEU A 496 -11.72 38.86 20.22
C LEU A 496 -11.46 40.38 20.28
N ASP A 497 -10.45 40.79 21.06
CA ASP A 497 -10.14 42.21 21.26
C ASP A 497 -9.34 42.79 20.09
N GLU A 498 -8.47 42.00 19.45
CA GLU A 498 -7.81 42.35 18.19
C GLU A 498 -8.82 42.48 17.04
N ILE A 499 -9.84 41.60 17.00
CA ILE A 499 -10.96 41.72 16.03
C ILE A 499 -11.74 43.01 16.29
N ARG A 500 -12.07 43.34 17.55
CA ARG A 500 -12.76 44.59 17.90
C ARG A 500 -11.97 45.82 17.47
N LEU A 501 -10.67 45.87 17.79
CA LEU A 501 -9.78 46.95 17.37
C LEU A 501 -9.75 47.09 15.84
N PHE A 502 -9.52 45.98 15.12
CA PHE A 502 -9.43 46.00 13.66
C PHE A 502 -10.76 46.42 12.98
N MET A 503 -11.90 45.95 13.47
CA MET A 503 -13.21 46.32 12.90
C MET A 503 -13.52 47.81 13.12
N ASN A 504 -13.19 48.35 14.30
CA ASN A 504 -13.32 49.77 14.61
C ASN A 504 -12.41 50.63 13.71
N GLU A 505 -11.14 50.25 13.52
CA GLU A 505 -10.23 50.94 12.59
C GLU A 505 -10.73 50.96 11.15
N LYS A 506 -11.42 49.91 10.70
CA LYS A 506 -11.97 49.83 9.33
C LYS A 506 -13.38 50.43 9.20
N GLY A 507 -13.93 51.02 10.27
CA GLY A 507 -15.27 51.61 10.26
C GLY A 507 -16.38 50.60 9.96
N GLN A 508 -16.27 49.37 10.48
CA GLN A 508 -17.31 48.35 10.40
C GLN A 508 -17.86 48.06 11.79
N GLU A 509 -19.01 48.62 12.11
CA GLU A 509 -19.72 48.34 13.35
C GLU A 509 -20.52 47.04 13.23
N TYR A 510 -20.19 46.07 14.08
CA TYR A 510 -20.96 44.85 14.29
C TYR A 510 -21.64 44.91 15.67
N PRO A 511 -22.96 45.17 15.77
CA PRO A 511 -23.67 45.28 17.04
C PRO A 511 -23.51 44.05 17.96
N GLN A 512 -23.25 42.88 17.37
CA GLN A 512 -22.97 41.62 18.07
C GLN A 512 -21.74 41.70 18.99
N LEU A 513 -20.69 42.45 18.60
CA LEU A 513 -19.44 42.54 19.38
C LEU A 513 -19.59 43.37 20.67
N THR A 514 -20.67 44.15 20.75
CA THR A 514 -21.07 44.99 21.89
C THR A 514 -22.26 44.44 22.69
N ASP A 515 -23.00 43.47 22.15
CA ASP A 515 -24.16 42.87 22.82
C ASP A 515 -23.73 41.87 23.91
N THR A 516 -24.06 42.18 25.16
CA THR A 516 -23.80 41.31 26.32
C THR A 516 -24.53 39.98 26.23
N ALA A 517 -25.72 39.92 25.61
CA ALA A 517 -26.43 38.66 25.44
C ALA A 517 -25.73 37.76 24.41
N TRP A 518 -25.33 38.31 23.26
CA TRP A 518 -24.55 37.58 22.26
C TRP A 518 -23.20 37.09 22.81
N LEU A 519 -22.46 37.93 23.54
CA LEU A 519 -21.17 37.57 24.15
C LEU A 519 -21.31 36.46 25.20
N ASN A 520 -22.34 36.51 26.07
CA ASN A 520 -22.62 35.43 27.02
C ASN A 520 -22.86 34.09 26.32
N ASN A 521 -23.63 34.08 25.22
CA ASN A 521 -23.82 32.88 24.42
C ASN A 521 -22.53 32.43 23.72
N LEU A 522 -21.72 33.35 23.18
CA LEU A 522 -20.44 33.05 22.55
C LEU A 522 -19.49 32.32 23.52
N MET A 523 -19.32 32.85 24.73
CA MET A 523 -18.42 32.27 25.72
C MET A 523 -18.92 30.89 26.18
N PHE A 524 -20.22 30.76 26.48
CA PHE A 524 -20.84 29.47 26.81
C PHE A 524 -20.63 28.42 25.71
N PHE A 525 -20.92 28.75 24.44
CA PHE A 525 -20.77 27.81 23.33
C PHE A 525 -19.30 27.48 23.02
N THR A 526 -18.37 28.41 23.28
CA THR A 526 -16.93 28.15 23.13
C THR A 526 -16.47 27.10 24.15
N ASP A 527 -16.78 27.30 25.43
CA ASP A 527 -16.48 26.33 26.48
C ASP A 527 -17.20 24.98 26.24
N PHE A 528 -18.48 25.02 25.88
CA PHE A 528 -19.28 23.82 25.61
C PHE A 528 -18.73 23.00 24.45
N THR A 529 -18.37 23.64 23.32
CA THR A 529 -17.80 22.94 22.15
C THR A 529 -16.37 22.43 22.40
N LEU A 530 -15.61 23.07 23.29
CA LEU A 530 -14.29 22.57 23.71
C LEU A 530 -14.39 21.20 24.40
N HIS A 531 -15.42 20.96 25.23
CA HIS A 531 -15.66 19.65 25.83
C HIS A 531 -15.93 18.55 24.79
N PHE A 532 -16.67 18.86 23.71
CA PHE A 532 -16.85 17.94 22.58
C PHE A 532 -15.55 17.71 21.81
N ASN A 533 -14.73 18.74 21.59
CA ASN A 533 -13.42 18.58 20.95
C ASN A 533 -12.50 17.60 21.73
N VAL A 534 -12.58 17.59 23.06
CA VAL A 534 -11.84 16.63 23.90
C VAL A 534 -12.36 15.20 23.72
N LEU A 535 -13.68 15.01 23.66
CA LEU A 535 -14.27 13.69 23.37
C LEU A 535 -13.91 13.21 21.95
N ASN A 536 -14.07 14.06 20.94
CA ASN A 536 -13.84 13.71 19.55
C ASN A 536 -12.36 13.29 19.32
N LYS A 537 -11.38 14.03 19.89
CA LYS A 537 -9.97 13.62 19.92
C LYS A 537 -9.74 12.25 20.57
N LYS A 538 -10.48 11.90 21.63
CA LYS A 538 -10.42 10.58 22.27
C LYS A 538 -11.01 9.48 21.40
N LEU A 539 -12.06 9.76 20.63
CA LEU A 539 -12.69 8.77 19.74
C LEU A 539 -11.87 8.52 18.45
N GLN A 540 -11.04 9.48 18.03
CA GLN A 540 -10.16 9.40 16.85
C GLN A 540 -8.79 8.74 17.11
N SER A 541 -8.56 8.10 18.26
CA SER A 541 -7.28 7.39 18.53
C SER A 541 -7.24 6.00 17.88
N VAL A 542 -6.11 5.64 17.28
CA VAL A 542 -5.86 4.30 16.68
C VAL A 542 -5.94 3.18 17.73
N GLY A 543 -6.49 2.03 17.35
CA GLY A 543 -6.36 0.76 18.12
C GLY A 543 -7.30 0.59 19.30
N LYS A 544 -8.33 1.44 19.42
CA LYS A 544 -9.38 1.29 20.45
C LYS A 544 -10.38 0.18 20.11
N THR A 545 -10.82 -0.50 21.15
CA THR A 545 -11.96 -1.43 21.14
C THR A 545 -13.29 -0.67 21.20
N ALA A 546 -14.36 -1.33 20.75
CA ALA A 546 -15.74 -0.81 20.86
C ALA A 546 -16.12 -0.51 22.32
N ASP A 547 -15.69 -1.33 23.28
CA ASP A 547 -15.97 -1.10 24.71
C ASP A 547 -15.30 0.19 25.22
N ARG A 548 -14.03 0.44 24.85
CA ARG A 548 -13.29 1.64 25.28
C ARG A 548 -13.84 2.91 24.66
N MET A 549 -14.27 2.86 23.39
CA MET A 549 -15.00 3.96 22.74
C MET A 549 -16.34 4.23 23.45
N PHE A 550 -17.09 3.18 23.81
CA PHE A 550 -18.34 3.33 24.55
C PHE A 550 -18.12 3.82 26.00
N CYS A 551 -17.02 3.44 26.65
CA CYS A 551 -16.65 3.97 27.96
C CYS A 551 -16.31 5.47 27.91
N ASP A 552 -15.64 5.96 26.86
CA ASP A 552 -15.41 7.40 26.65
C ASP A 552 -16.75 8.16 26.47
N ILE A 553 -17.69 7.61 25.69
CA ILE A 553 -19.06 8.12 25.47
C ILE A 553 -19.84 8.20 26.80
N LYS A 554 -19.94 7.09 27.53
CA LYS A 554 -20.65 7.00 28.83
C LYS A 554 -20.02 7.91 29.90
N THR A 555 -18.69 8.09 29.86
CA THR A 555 -17.99 9.05 30.71
C THR A 555 -18.35 10.48 30.35
N PHE A 556 -18.56 10.79 29.07
CA PHE A 556 -19.00 12.12 28.63
C PHE A 556 -20.45 12.42 29.02
N GLU A 557 -21.38 11.46 28.93
CA GLU A 557 -22.74 11.62 29.43
C GLU A 557 -22.79 11.99 30.93
N LYS A 558 -21.95 11.33 31.74
CA LYS A 558 -21.78 11.65 33.16
C LYS A 558 -21.15 13.03 33.37
N LYS A 559 -20.27 13.49 32.48
CA LYS A 559 -19.74 14.87 32.50
C LYS A 559 -20.82 15.90 32.19
N LEU A 560 -21.72 15.64 31.23
CA LEU A 560 -22.87 16.52 30.97
C LEU A 560 -23.74 16.70 32.23
N GLN A 561 -24.00 15.64 33.00
CA GLN A 561 -24.69 15.73 34.31
C GLN A 561 -23.91 16.54 35.36
N VAL A 562 -22.58 16.58 35.29
CA VAL A 562 -21.75 17.43 36.16
C VAL A 562 -21.86 18.89 35.72
N PHE A 563 -21.85 19.17 34.41
CA PHE A 563 -22.01 20.52 33.85
C PHE A 563 -23.40 21.11 34.12
N GLU A 564 -24.45 20.30 34.01
CA GLU A 564 -25.84 20.62 34.38
C GLU A 564 -25.90 21.15 35.82
N ARG A 565 -25.32 20.42 36.78
CA ARG A 565 -25.23 20.84 38.20
C ARG A 565 -24.30 22.02 38.47
N ASP A 566 -23.20 22.16 37.73
CA ASP A 566 -22.27 23.29 37.86
C ASP A 566 -22.95 24.61 37.45
N LEU A 567 -23.73 24.58 36.37
CA LEU A 567 -24.56 25.70 35.90
C LEU A 567 -25.67 26.03 36.91
N GLU A 568 -26.41 25.02 37.41
CA GLU A 568 -27.43 25.22 38.46
C GLU A 568 -26.86 25.82 39.75
N SER A 569 -25.64 25.44 40.12
CA SER A 569 -24.94 25.96 41.29
C SER A 569 -24.31 27.36 41.09
N GLY A 570 -24.22 27.83 39.85
CA GLY A 570 -23.59 29.10 39.48
C GLY A 570 -22.07 29.17 39.71
N GLN A 571 -21.39 28.04 39.92
CA GLN A 571 -19.94 28.02 40.21
C GLN A 571 -19.05 28.10 38.97
N LEU A 572 -19.58 27.73 37.80
CA LEU A 572 -18.95 27.83 36.47
C LEU A 572 -17.52 27.27 36.40
N LYS A 573 -17.24 26.19 37.14
CA LYS A 573 -15.92 25.53 37.17
C LYS A 573 -15.52 24.95 35.82
N TYR A 574 -16.50 24.52 35.02
CA TYR A 574 -16.27 23.89 33.72
C TYR A 574 -16.50 24.83 32.53
N PHE A 575 -16.76 26.12 32.80
CA PHE A 575 -17.02 27.16 31.82
C PHE A 575 -16.13 28.38 32.08
N PRO A 576 -14.80 28.27 31.87
CA PRO A 576 -13.83 29.30 32.26
C PRO A 576 -13.97 30.61 31.48
N ASN A 577 -14.27 30.56 30.18
CA ASN A 577 -14.45 31.78 29.37
C ASN A 577 -15.73 32.51 29.79
N LEU A 578 -16.82 31.75 30.01
CA LEU A 578 -18.07 32.32 30.52
C LEU A 578 -17.86 32.95 31.90
N LYS A 579 -17.17 32.25 32.82
CA LYS A 579 -16.85 32.75 34.16
C LYS A 579 -16.07 34.07 34.09
N MET A 580 -14.97 34.10 33.34
CA MET A 580 -14.12 35.30 33.21
C MET A 580 -14.89 36.47 32.59
N HIS A 581 -15.72 36.21 31.58
CA HIS A 581 -16.56 37.25 30.97
C HIS A 581 -17.59 37.82 31.96
N LEU A 582 -18.25 36.95 32.74
CA LEU A 582 -19.23 37.38 33.75
C LEU A 582 -18.58 38.14 34.89
N GLU A 583 -17.42 37.69 35.39
CA GLU A 583 -16.63 38.42 36.41
C GLU A 583 -16.28 39.83 35.91
N ASN A 584 -15.85 39.97 34.65
CA ASN A 584 -15.57 41.27 34.03
C ASN A 584 -16.83 42.15 33.85
N CYS A 585 -17.97 41.57 33.47
CA CYS A 585 -19.23 42.31 33.27
C CYS A 585 -19.94 42.72 34.58
N THR A 586 -19.74 42.00 35.69
CA THR A 586 -20.31 42.39 37.00
C THR A 586 -19.78 43.71 37.56
N LEU A 587 -18.70 44.24 36.99
CA LEU A 587 -18.14 45.55 37.35
C LEU A 587 -18.86 46.73 36.66
N THR A 588 -19.71 46.48 35.65
CA THR A 588 -20.23 47.55 34.77
C THR A 588 -21.75 47.70 34.70
N ASP A 589 -22.55 46.68 35.04
CA ASP A 589 -24.01 46.75 34.82
C ASP A 589 -24.89 46.19 35.94
N ASN A 590 -26.10 46.75 36.06
CA ASN A 590 -27.06 46.42 37.12
C ASN A 590 -27.78 45.09 36.87
N ALA A 591 -27.62 44.15 37.80
CA ALA A 591 -28.58 43.09 38.15
C ALA A 591 -29.34 42.40 36.98
N THR A 592 -28.64 41.94 35.95
CA THR A 592 -29.16 40.92 35.03
C THR A 592 -29.48 39.64 35.82
N ASN A 593 -30.60 38.99 35.50
CA ASN A 593 -31.02 37.77 36.21
C ASN A 593 -30.19 36.56 35.75
N TYR A 594 -28.94 36.46 36.20
CA TYR A 594 -28.01 35.39 35.82
C TYR A 594 -28.58 33.98 36.08
N GLN A 595 -29.52 33.82 37.03
CA GLN A 595 -30.22 32.56 37.26
C GLN A 595 -31.09 32.10 36.07
N GLU A 596 -31.66 33.02 35.29
CA GLU A 596 -32.40 32.68 34.06
C GLU A 596 -31.45 32.25 32.95
N ILE A 597 -30.30 32.92 32.82
CA ILE A 597 -29.24 32.57 31.86
C ILE A 597 -28.68 31.18 32.18
N TYR A 598 -28.37 30.89 33.45
CA TYR A 598 -27.88 29.57 33.86
C TYR A 598 -28.93 28.47 33.70
N LYS A 599 -30.22 28.77 33.91
CA LYS A 599 -31.32 27.82 33.62
C LYS A 599 -31.45 27.54 32.12
N GLU A 600 -31.30 28.55 31.27
CA GLU A 600 -31.30 28.34 29.82
C GLU A 600 -30.11 27.49 29.38
N PHE A 601 -28.90 27.79 29.85
CA PHE A 601 -27.71 27.00 29.56
C PHE A 601 -27.81 25.56 30.10
N SER A 602 -28.36 25.37 31.30
CA SER A 602 -28.63 24.04 31.85
C SER A 602 -29.63 23.26 30.98
N SER A 603 -30.70 23.90 30.50
CA SER A 603 -31.66 23.30 29.56
C SER A 603 -30.99 22.86 28.25
N ILE A 604 -30.03 23.63 27.72
CA ILE A 604 -29.24 23.25 26.54
C ILE A 604 -28.37 22.01 26.83
N VAL A 605 -27.75 21.92 28.01
CA VAL A 605 -26.94 20.76 28.43
C VAL A 605 -27.82 19.52 28.68
N ALA A 606 -29.01 19.68 29.28
CA ALA A 606 -29.97 18.61 29.48
C ALA A 606 -30.48 18.04 28.14
N ALA A 607 -30.85 18.91 27.20
CA ALA A 607 -31.22 18.51 25.85
C ALA A 607 -30.04 17.85 25.08
N ALA A 608 -28.80 18.27 25.34
CA ALA A 608 -27.62 17.60 24.81
C ALA A 608 -27.51 16.16 25.35
N ARG A 609 -27.66 15.99 26.66
CA ARG A 609 -27.57 14.69 27.35
C ARG A 609 -28.63 13.70 26.87
N GLU A 610 -29.88 14.14 26.71
CA GLU A 610 -30.97 13.29 26.21
C GLU A 610 -30.72 12.85 24.76
N ASN A 611 -30.39 13.78 23.86
CA ASN A 611 -30.10 13.47 22.46
C ASN A 611 -28.89 12.53 22.30
N PHE A 612 -27.87 12.70 23.12
CA PHE A 612 -26.68 11.84 23.10
C PHE A 612 -27.05 10.41 23.56
N SER A 613 -27.76 10.27 24.68
CA SER A 613 -28.19 8.96 25.21
C SER A 613 -29.12 8.21 24.23
N ASN A 614 -30.06 8.93 23.60
CA ASN A 614 -30.94 8.36 22.57
C ASN A 614 -30.17 7.85 21.34
N ARG A 615 -29.10 8.54 20.90
CA ARG A 615 -28.27 8.14 19.75
C ARG A 615 -27.44 6.88 20.04
N PHE A 616 -26.88 6.78 21.25
CA PHE A 616 -26.06 5.64 21.67
C PHE A 616 -26.86 4.52 22.36
N LEU A 617 -28.20 4.51 22.25
CA LEU A 617 -29.08 3.50 22.84
C LEU A 617 -28.74 2.07 22.39
N GLN A 618 -28.21 1.89 21.17
CA GLN A 618 -27.75 0.58 20.70
C GLN A 618 -26.56 0.05 21.51
N PHE A 619 -25.55 0.90 21.78
CA PHE A 619 -24.38 0.50 22.57
C PHE A 619 -24.77 0.22 24.03
N HIS A 620 -25.75 0.96 24.58
CA HIS A 620 -26.31 0.67 25.90
C HIS A 620 -26.94 -0.72 26.00
N LYS A 621 -27.62 -1.21 24.95
CA LYS A 621 -28.17 -2.58 24.92
C LYS A 621 -27.09 -3.67 24.89
N MET A 622 -25.93 -3.36 24.32
CA MET A 622 -24.80 -4.28 24.19
C MET A 622 -23.74 -4.08 25.28
N GLU A 623 -23.99 -3.27 26.32
CA GLU A 623 -22.97 -2.89 27.32
C GLU A 623 -22.36 -4.11 28.02
N THR A 624 -23.21 -5.01 28.51
CA THR A 624 -22.84 -6.27 29.16
C THR A 624 -22.03 -7.18 28.22
N THR A 625 -22.46 -7.31 26.97
CA THR A 625 -21.78 -8.11 25.95
C THR A 625 -20.45 -7.49 25.49
N LEU A 626 -20.29 -6.16 25.52
CA LEU A 626 -19.02 -5.49 25.27
C LEU A 626 -18.04 -5.68 26.44
N CYS A 627 -18.52 -5.65 27.69
CA CYS A 627 -17.70 -5.91 28.88
C CYS A 627 -17.14 -7.34 28.94
N PHE A 628 -17.77 -8.29 28.24
CA PHE A 628 -17.28 -9.67 28.09
C PHE A 628 -15.84 -9.74 27.56
N LEU A 629 -15.42 -8.80 26.70
CA LEU A 629 -14.08 -8.80 26.10
C LEU A 629 -12.93 -8.71 27.12
N THR A 630 -13.15 -7.98 28.22
CA THR A 630 -12.13 -7.72 29.26
C THR A 630 -12.47 -8.38 30.59
N SER A 631 -13.74 -8.72 30.82
CA SER A 631 -14.25 -9.26 32.08
C SER A 631 -15.29 -10.39 31.89
N PRO A 632 -14.95 -11.49 31.18
CA PRO A 632 -15.85 -12.64 31.03
C PRO A 632 -16.13 -13.35 32.36
N ASP A 633 -15.27 -13.16 33.37
CA ASP A 633 -15.42 -13.60 34.76
C ASP A 633 -16.61 -12.97 35.49
N LYS A 634 -17.18 -11.88 34.97
CA LYS A 634 -18.32 -11.15 35.54
C LYS A 634 -19.58 -11.22 34.66
N ALA A 635 -19.49 -11.81 33.48
CA ALA A 635 -20.58 -11.85 32.53
C ALA A 635 -21.65 -12.87 32.95
N ARG A 636 -22.93 -12.52 32.80
CA ARG A 636 -24.03 -13.45 33.02
C ARG A 636 -24.67 -13.81 31.70
N PHE A 637 -24.88 -15.09 31.44
CA PHE A 637 -25.36 -15.58 30.14
C PHE A 637 -26.69 -14.95 29.73
N GLU A 638 -27.60 -14.76 30.70
CA GLU A 638 -28.92 -14.15 30.50
C GLU A 638 -28.86 -12.64 30.21
N GLU A 639 -27.72 -12.00 30.47
CA GLU A 639 -27.48 -10.57 30.25
C GLU A 639 -26.72 -10.30 28.94
N LEU A 640 -26.33 -11.34 28.19
CA LEU A 640 -25.66 -11.22 26.89
C LEU A 640 -26.67 -11.08 25.75
N ASP A 641 -26.60 -9.99 24.98
CA ASP A 641 -27.35 -9.87 23.73
C ASP A 641 -26.72 -10.75 22.63
N LEU A 642 -27.16 -12.00 22.57
CA LEU A 642 -26.77 -12.99 21.56
C LEU A 642 -27.77 -13.07 20.39
N SER A 643 -28.78 -12.17 20.34
CA SER A 643 -29.90 -12.25 19.39
C SER A 643 -29.48 -12.23 17.93
N CYS A 644 -28.36 -11.58 17.62
CA CYS A 644 -27.81 -11.44 16.27
C CYS A 644 -26.76 -12.51 15.90
N LEU A 645 -26.55 -13.53 16.73
CA LEU A 645 -25.43 -14.48 16.61
C LEU A 645 -25.90 -15.91 16.39
N HIS A 646 -26.83 -16.13 15.44
CA HIS A 646 -27.41 -17.45 15.14
C HIS A 646 -26.39 -18.50 14.64
N TRP A 647 -25.15 -18.11 14.33
CA TRP A 647 -24.05 -19.02 14.00
C TRP A 647 -23.34 -19.58 15.25
N LEU A 648 -23.60 -19.02 16.43
CA LEU A 648 -22.97 -19.41 17.70
C LEU A 648 -23.81 -20.48 18.40
N ASP A 649 -23.15 -21.51 18.92
CA ASP A 649 -23.82 -22.51 19.75
C ASP A 649 -23.96 -21.96 21.18
N CYS A 650 -25.13 -21.37 21.45
CA CYS A 650 -25.47 -20.79 22.74
C CYS A 650 -25.51 -21.82 23.87
N GLY A 651 -25.85 -23.08 23.60
CA GLY A 651 -25.90 -24.13 24.62
C GLY A 651 -24.50 -24.55 25.07
N ASN A 652 -23.57 -24.69 24.11
CA ASN A 652 -22.16 -24.88 24.44
C ASN A 652 -21.54 -23.62 25.08
N LEU A 653 -21.92 -22.40 24.65
CA LEU A 653 -21.44 -21.16 25.27
C LEU A 653 -21.80 -21.08 26.77
N GLU A 654 -23.02 -21.44 27.15
CA GLU A 654 -23.46 -21.40 28.55
C GLU A 654 -22.62 -22.34 29.44
N MET A 655 -22.38 -23.56 28.97
CA MET A 655 -21.55 -24.56 29.66
C MET A 655 -20.07 -24.13 29.72
N GLU A 656 -19.50 -23.67 28.60
CA GLU A 656 -18.14 -23.14 28.53
C GLU A 656 -17.94 -21.95 29.50
N LEU A 657 -18.93 -21.06 29.60
CA LEU A 657 -18.87 -19.90 30.49
C LEU A 657 -18.83 -20.32 31.97
N LEU A 658 -19.62 -21.32 32.38
CA LEU A 658 -19.60 -21.87 33.73
C LEU A 658 -18.24 -22.52 34.06
N GLU A 659 -17.68 -23.32 33.15
CA GLU A 659 -16.35 -23.92 33.33
C GLU A 659 -15.24 -22.86 33.43
N PHE A 660 -15.33 -21.80 32.62
CA PHE A 660 -14.42 -20.66 32.69
C PHE A 660 -14.56 -19.92 34.03
N GLN A 661 -15.79 -19.66 34.47
CA GLN A 661 -16.11 -18.93 35.70
C GLN A 661 -15.72 -19.66 36.96
N GLU A 662 -15.57 -20.99 36.93
CA GLU A 662 -14.98 -21.75 38.05
C GLU A 662 -13.45 -21.83 37.94
N SER A 663 -12.88 -21.93 36.73
CA SER A 663 -11.42 -22.04 36.53
C SER A 663 -10.61 -20.83 37.04
N CYS A 664 -9.91 -21.03 38.16
CA CYS A 664 -8.96 -20.04 38.70
C CYS A 664 -7.84 -19.68 37.72
N ILE A 665 -7.38 -20.62 36.89
CA ILE A 665 -6.28 -20.43 35.94
C ILE A 665 -6.71 -19.44 34.83
N TRP A 666 -7.89 -19.64 34.26
CA TRP A 666 -8.37 -18.79 33.16
C TRP A 666 -8.84 -17.42 33.66
N LYS A 667 -9.48 -17.36 34.83
CA LYS A 667 -9.76 -16.09 35.53
C LYS A 667 -8.49 -15.27 35.75
N ASN A 668 -7.40 -15.89 36.24
CA ASN A 668 -6.12 -15.19 36.48
C ASN A 668 -5.54 -14.58 35.21
N LYS A 669 -5.59 -15.25 34.04
CA LYS A 669 -5.16 -14.64 32.77
C LYS A 669 -5.91 -13.34 32.44
N PHE A 670 -7.20 -13.24 32.76
CA PHE A 670 -7.98 -12.01 32.54
C PHE A 670 -7.74 -10.95 33.62
N TYR A 671 -7.31 -11.33 34.83
CA TYR A 671 -6.74 -10.37 35.79
C TYR A 671 -5.40 -9.79 35.29
N ASP A 672 -4.50 -10.64 34.79
CA ASP A 672 -3.21 -10.21 34.21
C ASP A 672 -3.39 -9.34 32.96
N LEU A 673 -4.39 -9.66 32.12
CA LEU A 673 -4.81 -8.81 30.99
C LEU A 673 -5.21 -7.43 31.50
N ARG A 674 -6.13 -7.33 32.47
CA ARG A 674 -6.59 -6.04 33.02
C ARG A 674 -5.42 -5.23 33.61
N ALA A 675 -4.50 -5.86 34.33
CA ALA A 675 -3.28 -5.22 34.84
C ALA A 675 -2.29 -4.80 33.72
N THR A 676 -2.36 -5.39 32.54
CA THR A 676 -1.58 -4.99 31.36
C THR A 676 -2.24 -3.82 30.63
N LEU A 677 -3.56 -3.86 30.45
CA LEU A 677 -4.34 -2.76 29.88
C LEU A 677 -4.25 -1.49 30.75
N GLU A 678 -4.20 -1.63 32.08
CA GLU A 678 -3.96 -0.52 33.02
C GLU A 678 -2.61 0.18 32.77
N LYS A 679 -1.54 -0.59 32.49
CA LYS A 679 -0.23 -0.02 32.16
C LYS A 679 -0.26 0.74 30.83
N LEU A 680 -0.95 0.21 29.83
CA LEU A 680 -1.15 0.89 28.54
C LEU A 680 -1.92 2.20 28.71
N GLU A 681 -3.02 2.17 29.47
CA GLU A 681 -3.82 3.36 29.80
C GLU A 681 -3.01 4.41 30.56
N LYS A 682 -2.16 3.99 31.50
CA LYS A 682 -1.22 4.89 32.16
C LYS A 682 -0.26 5.56 31.17
N THR A 683 0.31 4.81 30.23
CA THR A 683 1.20 5.39 29.20
C THR A 683 0.47 6.35 28.25
N GLU A 684 -0.79 6.06 27.87
CA GLU A 684 -1.63 7.03 27.13
C GLU A 684 -1.85 8.33 27.92
N CYS A 685 -2.11 8.23 29.23
CA CYS A 685 -2.37 9.39 30.08
C CYS A 685 -1.12 10.23 30.38
N GLU A 686 0.05 9.61 30.44
CA GLU A 686 1.34 10.29 30.68
C GLU A 686 1.90 10.97 29.42
N GLY A 687 1.26 10.80 28.26
CA GLY A 687 1.58 11.54 27.04
C GLY A 687 2.92 11.19 26.40
N MET A 688 3.53 10.06 26.78
CA MET A 688 4.74 9.56 26.13
C MET A 688 4.41 9.17 24.68
N THR A 689 5.26 9.59 23.75
CA THR A 689 5.09 9.35 22.32
C THR A 689 4.99 7.87 22.01
N GLN A 690 4.12 7.52 21.04
CA GLN A 690 3.94 6.15 20.55
C GLN A 690 5.22 5.63 19.88
N ASP A 691 6.16 5.11 20.68
CA ASP A 691 7.13 4.16 20.19
C ASP A 691 6.39 2.92 19.69
N SER A 692 6.78 2.43 18.51
CA SER A 692 6.16 1.29 17.82
C SER A 692 6.30 -0.06 18.55
N ALA A 693 6.82 -0.06 19.77
CA ALA A 693 7.00 -1.22 20.64
C ALA A 693 5.87 -1.38 21.69
N VAL A 694 5.01 -0.37 21.90
CA VAL A 694 3.87 -0.48 22.83
C VAL A 694 2.71 -1.20 22.14
N GLY A 695 2.28 -2.34 22.70
CA GLY A 695 1.22 -3.17 22.12
C GLY A 695 -0.14 -2.47 22.07
N SER A 696 -0.86 -2.59 20.95
CA SER A 696 -2.23 -2.10 20.82
C SER A 696 -3.15 -2.85 21.80
N PHE A 697 -4.06 -2.15 22.48
CA PHE A 697 -5.00 -2.74 23.46
C PHE A 697 -5.75 -3.94 22.87
N GLU A 698 -6.23 -3.80 21.64
CA GLU A 698 -6.93 -4.84 20.89
C GLU A 698 -6.06 -6.10 20.62
N ASN A 699 -4.75 -5.94 20.43
CA ASN A 699 -3.83 -7.07 20.19
C ASN A 699 -3.53 -7.82 21.50
N GLU A 700 -3.37 -7.12 22.63
CA GLU A 700 -3.18 -7.79 23.93
C GLU A 700 -4.45 -8.55 24.35
N ILE A 701 -5.63 -8.00 24.09
CA ILE A 701 -6.90 -8.71 24.26
C ILE A 701 -6.94 -9.96 23.36
N LEU A 702 -6.64 -9.81 22.06
CA LEU A 702 -6.65 -10.93 21.11
C LEU A 702 -5.70 -12.07 21.50
N LYS A 703 -4.47 -11.78 21.93
CA LYS A 703 -3.51 -12.79 22.42
C LYS A 703 -4.09 -13.63 23.55
N VAL A 704 -4.77 -13.00 24.51
CA VAL A 704 -5.36 -13.72 25.66
C VAL A 704 -6.50 -14.62 25.20
N TRP A 705 -7.41 -14.14 24.35
CA TRP A 705 -8.47 -14.95 23.73
C TRP A 705 -7.92 -16.09 22.87
N ASN A 706 -6.85 -15.85 22.11
CA ASN A 706 -6.19 -16.90 21.32
C ASN A 706 -5.55 -17.98 22.19
N SER A 707 -5.03 -17.60 23.36
CA SER A 707 -4.40 -18.51 24.32
C SER A 707 -5.36 -19.40 25.12
N LEU A 708 -6.68 -19.31 24.87
CA LEU A 708 -7.67 -20.22 25.43
C LEU A 708 -7.68 -21.56 24.65
N PRO A 709 -7.85 -22.71 25.35
CA PRO A 709 -7.94 -24.02 24.72
C PRO A 709 -9.13 -24.18 23.79
N ASP A 710 -9.03 -25.17 22.89
CA ASP A 710 -10.10 -25.63 21.99
C ASP A 710 -11.33 -26.25 22.69
N THR A 711 -11.38 -26.22 24.02
CA THR A 711 -12.58 -26.51 24.83
C THR A 711 -13.50 -25.30 24.96
N PHE A 712 -12.97 -24.07 24.84
CA PHE A 712 -13.72 -22.80 24.94
C PHE A 712 -14.00 -22.20 23.55
N LYS A 713 -14.52 -23.01 22.62
CA LYS A 713 -14.66 -22.62 21.21
C LYS A 713 -15.73 -21.57 21.01
N SER A 714 -16.90 -21.73 21.64
CA SER A 714 -17.97 -20.75 21.55
C SER A 714 -17.56 -19.42 22.21
N MET A 715 -16.94 -19.46 23.39
CA MET A 715 -16.40 -18.26 24.05
C MET A 715 -15.32 -17.56 23.21
N LYS A 716 -14.40 -18.31 22.59
CA LYS A 716 -13.34 -17.74 21.73
C LYS A 716 -13.92 -17.13 20.45
N ALA A 717 -14.89 -17.80 19.81
CA ALA A 717 -15.56 -17.26 18.64
C ALA A 717 -16.36 -15.99 18.97
N LEU A 718 -17.04 -15.96 20.13
CA LEU A 718 -17.72 -14.78 20.66
C LEU A 718 -16.71 -13.64 20.92
N GLY A 719 -15.62 -13.90 21.66
CA GLY A 719 -14.60 -12.89 21.98
C GLY A 719 -13.97 -12.27 20.73
N ILE A 720 -13.61 -13.09 19.72
CA ILE A 720 -13.06 -12.59 18.45
C ILE A 720 -14.10 -11.77 17.69
N ALA A 721 -15.34 -12.24 17.57
CA ALA A 721 -16.41 -11.51 16.90
C ALA A 721 -16.68 -10.15 17.56
N PHE A 722 -16.71 -10.08 18.89
CA PHE A 722 -16.89 -8.82 19.63
C PHE A 722 -15.70 -7.87 19.48
N LEU A 723 -14.49 -8.39 19.30
CA LEU A 723 -13.29 -7.58 19.04
C LEU A 723 -13.27 -7.02 17.61
N THR A 724 -13.90 -7.71 16.64
CA THR A 724 -14.08 -7.20 15.28
C THR A 724 -15.27 -6.23 15.13
N LEU A 725 -16.28 -6.29 16.00
CA LEU A 725 -17.61 -5.65 15.83
C LEU A 725 -17.64 -4.19 15.33
N PHE A 726 -16.68 -3.36 15.68
CA PHE A 726 -16.69 -1.95 15.30
C PHE A 726 -15.46 -1.60 14.46
N GLY A 727 -15.67 -1.46 13.15
CA GLY A 727 -14.69 -0.85 12.26
C GLY A 727 -14.57 0.64 12.59
N SER A 728 -13.35 1.12 12.80
CA SER A 728 -13.12 2.51 13.15
C SER A 728 -13.38 3.41 11.96
N SER A 729 -14.39 4.27 12.07
CA SER A 729 -14.63 5.33 11.08
C SER A 729 -13.48 6.32 10.96
N TYR A 730 -12.57 6.36 11.94
CA TYR A 730 -11.30 7.07 11.83
C TYR A 730 -10.42 6.56 10.68
N ALA A 731 -10.52 5.27 10.31
CA ALA A 731 -9.85 4.75 9.12
C ALA A 731 -10.44 5.35 7.83
N CYS A 732 -11.76 5.54 7.75
CA CYS A 732 -12.41 6.26 6.65
C CYS A 732 -12.02 7.74 6.62
N GLU A 733 -11.98 8.43 7.77
CA GLU A 733 -11.54 9.83 7.85
C GLU A 733 -10.08 10.00 7.41
N GLN A 734 -9.17 9.12 7.86
CA GLN A 734 -7.79 9.08 7.39
C GLN A 734 -7.70 8.80 5.88
N LEU A 735 -8.54 7.89 5.38
CA LEU A 735 -8.60 7.53 3.96
C LEU A 735 -8.99 8.72 3.09
N PHE A 736 -10.09 9.41 3.41
CA PHE A 736 -10.54 10.55 2.62
C PHE A 736 -9.64 11.77 2.81
N SER A 737 -9.04 11.96 3.99
CA SER A 737 -7.98 12.97 4.20
C SER A 737 -6.74 12.69 3.33
N ALA A 738 -6.28 11.45 3.27
CA ALA A 738 -5.20 11.03 2.39
C ALA A 738 -5.57 11.21 0.90
N LEU A 739 -6.79 10.81 0.50
CA LEU A 739 -7.29 10.96 -0.86
C LEU A 739 -7.34 12.44 -1.28
N ASN A 740 -7.87 13.33 -0.43
CA ASN A 740 -7.91 14.78 -0.69
C ASN A 740 -6.50 15.39 -0.78
N PHE A 741 -5.55 14.93 0.04
CA PHE A 741 -4.14 15.34 -0.09
C PHE A 741 -3.52 14.89 -1.43
N ILE A 742 -3.87 13.69 -1.91
CA ILE A 742 -3.38 13.12 -3.18
C ILE A 742 -4.05 13.80 -4.39
N LYS A 743 -5.38 13.92 -4.39
CA LYS A 743 -6.22 14.66 -5.37
C LYS A 743 -6.23 16.18 -5.07
N SER A 744 -5.05 16.77 -4.86
CA SER A 744 -4.84 18.22 -4.80
C SER A 744 -5.01 18.89 -6.17
N ASP A 745 -5.36 20.18 -6.27
CA ASP A 745 -5.54 20.95 -7.54
C ASP A 745 -4.50 20.68 -8.64
N ARG A 746 -3.23 20.48 -8.26
CA ARG A 746 -2.11 20.19 -9.19
C ARG A 746 -2.09 18.73 -9.71
N ARG A 747 -3.04 17.89 -9.28
CA ARG A 747 -3.09 16.42 -9.45
C ARG A 747 -4.47 15.88 -9.83
N ASN A 748 -5.39 16.74 -10.29
CA ASN A 748 -6.79 16.40 -10.64
C ASN A 748 -6.96 15.44 -11.86
N ARG A 749 -5.89 14.80 -12.35
CA ARG A 749 -5.89 13.87 -13.50
C ARG A 749 -5.33 12.48 -13.17
N LEU A 750 -5.31 12.09 -11.90
CA LEU A 750 -5.02 10.70 -11.51
C LEU A 750 -6.21 9.81 -11.90
N THR A 751 -5.95 8.61 -12.42
CA THR A 751 -7.00 7.61 -12.62
C THR A 751 -7.46 7.05 -11.28
N ASP A 752 -8.69 6.55 -11.20
CA ASP A 752 -9.25 6.06 -9.93
C ASP A 752 -8.47 4.86 -9.39
N ASP A 753 -8.08 3.90 -10.24
CA ASP A 753 -7.22 2.77 -9.85
C ASP A 753 -5.89 3.21 -9.23
N LEU A 754 -5.29 4.27 -9.78
CA LEU A 754 -4.02 4.81 -9.30
C LEU A 754 -4.23 5.56 -7.98
N SER A 755 -5.36 6.25 -7.83
CA SER A 755 -5.74 6.93 -6.58
C SER A 755 -5.99 5.89 -5.47
N ALA A 756 -6.73 4.82 -5.76
CA ALA A 756 -6.98 3.71 -4.86
C ALA A 756 -5.70 2.98 -4.45
N ALA A 757 -4.84 2.61 -5.41
CA ALA A 757 -3.55 1.97 -5.15
C ALA A 757 -2.64 2.83 -4.26
N TYR A 758 -2.62 4.15 -4.51
CA TYR A 758 -1.83 5.12 -3.75
C TYR A 758 -2.35 5.24 -2.31
N VAL A 759 -3.66 5.36 -2.12
CA VAL A 759 -4.31 5.44 -0.80
C VAL A 759 -4.11 4.15 -0.01
N ALA A 760 -4.33 2.98 -0.63
CA ALA A 760 -4.12 1.67 -0.01
C ALA A 760 -2.69 1.52 0.52
N LEU A 761 -1.67 1.76 -0.32
CA LEU A 761 -0.26 1.65 0.07
C LEU A 761 0.21 2.70 1.09
N LYS A 762 -0.50 3.81 1.24
CA LYS A 762 -0.19 4.83 2.24
C LYS A 762 -0.72 4.46 3.63
N LEU A 763 -1.85 3.77 3.71
CA LEU A 763 -2.57 3.50 4.97
C LEU A 763 -2.38 2.07 5.48
N THR A 764 -2.05 1.14 4.59
CA THR A 764 -1.92 -0.28 4.92
C THR A 764 -0.80 -0.56 5.91
N LYS A 765 -1.03 -1.54 6.80
CA LYS A 765 -0.01 -2.09 7.70
C LYS A 765 0.85 -3.17 7.02
N TYR A 766 0.50 -3.63 5.81
CA TYR A 766 1.28 -4.61 5.06
C TYR A 766 2.52 -3.99 4.41
N GLU A 767 3.63 -4.74 4.38
CA GLU A 767 4.79 -4.39 3.57
C GLU A 767 4.77 -5.16 2.24
N PRO A 768 4.93 -4.49 1.08
CA PRO A 768 5.03 -5.17 -0.21
C PRO A 768 6.25 -6.09 -0.27
N ARG A 769 6.10 -7.31 -0.80
CA ARG A 769 7.20 -8.30 -0.85
C ARG A 769 8.20 -7.95 -1.97
N PHE A 770 9.11 -7.03 -1.67
CA PHE A 770 10.07 -6.47 -2.64
C PHE A 770 10.89 -7.52 -3.40
N GLU A 771 11.32 -8.60 -2.74
CA GLU A 771 12.13 -9.65 -3.36
C GLU A 771 11.33 -10.37 -4.47
N LYS A 772 10.14 -10.89 -4.12
CA LYS A 772 9.19 -11.49 -5.07
C LYS A 772 8.86 -10.53 -6.22
N LEU A 773 8.54 -9.27 -5.89
CA LEU A 773 8.21 -8.24 -6.87
C LEU A 773 9.37 -7.91 -7.81
N SER A 774 10.62 -7.92 -7.32
CA SER A 774 11.81 -7.70 -8.14
C SER A 774 12.06 -8.85 -9.12
N ALA A 775 11.92 -10.10 -8.67
CA ALA A 775 12.07 -11.29 -9.51
C ALA A 775 11.04 -11.33 -10.66
N CYS A 776 9.75 -11.07 -10.38
CA CYS A 776 8.70 -11.10 -11.40
C CYS A 776 8.86 -10.03 -12.52
N ILE A 777 9.67 -9.00 -12.33
CA ILE A 777 9.99 -8.02 -13.39
C ILE A 777 11.03 -8.56 -14.36
N GLN A 778 11.89 -9.49 -13.93
CA GLN A 778 12.90 -10.11 -14.81
C GLN A 778 12.27 -11.09 -15.81
N GLN A 779 11.16 -11.73 -15.44
CA GLN A 779 10.41 -12.68 -16.28
C GLN A 779 9.57 -12.00 -17.38
N GLN A 780 9.21 -10.71 -17.23
CA GLN A 780 8.47 -9.97 -18.27
C GLN A 780 9.42 -9.32 -19.28
N ARG A 781 9.94 -10.12 -20.22
CA ARG A 781 10.52 -9.57 -21.45
C ARG A 781 9.42 -8.96 -22.33
N SER A 782 9.77 -7.89 -23.03
CA SER A 782 8.91 -7.28 -24.05
C SER A 782 8.66 -8.26 -25.19
N HIS A 783 7.38 -8.47 -25.53
CA HIS A 783 6.94 -9.10 -26.77
C HIS A 783 7.46 -8.39 -28.02
#